data_AF-A0A8B8QGH3-F1
#
_entry.id   AF-A0A8B8QGH3-F1
#
_cell.length_a   1.000
_cell.length_b   1.000
_cell.length_c   1.000
_cell.angle_alpha   90.00
_cell.angle_beta   90.00
_cell.angle_gamma   90.00
#
_symmetry.space_group_name_H-M   'P 1'
#
loop_
_entity.id
_entity.type
_entity.pdbx_description
1 polymer ?
#
loop_
_entity_poly.entity_id
_entity_poly.type
_entity_poly.pdbx_seq_one_letter_code
_entity_poly.pdbx_strand_id
1 'polypeptide(L)'
;MLDTQQPTASNGNGQASKRADSSKQPENDDNDQDDIEELTPGQMVEPITTGYGLLDPLAGGKKYYRSSHHRIFVNRSLSLEKIKFFGFDMDYTIAEYKSPEFEALAYRLAIKKLVDMGYPKELGDTAYDPSFPVRGLWFDTLYGNFLKVDAYGNILVCVHGFKFMKTSEIFSIYPNKFVQMNDSRIYVLNTLFNQPETCVLAQVIDYFSTNDDYDRGSPYGVKDNKANLFMPFKSMFQDVRNAFDQIHADGSLKKETVDHLDEYVVIDERIPLLFDRMRENGKKVFLLTNSGYKYTDQIMSHLFSSPSCKSRSWTSYFDFIIVDARKPLFFGEGTILRQVDGKTGALRIGTHIEDFCGPLLPDQIFSGGNCDTLTKLMGARGRDVLYVGDHIYGDILRSKKIRGWRTFLVVPELQRELEVWSEKRHLFQKLSELDIRLGDVYKNLDSSCRENPDISQVKSQIRTTIHELDMSYGALGSIFRCGSRQTHFASQIARYADLYACTFLNLFYYPFSYFFRSPSALLPHESTVLPQATVGRGNPRLESLVETGKGPSTAPVGHIISDLSLNSSAAATPVMSPSGGTQITGLVSTGSAANSAGFPKLDLDSAKVSQDSSVPTEGKQVRSGEADADSDKFKPPKFKYRKDSLVPQGVTHHHDTDDDSEGESEDSGHNQPTGGAGNARRKGGQHSPPIQDAPEDTPPGISSVPTASDPMSDQTFVSKETGTD
;
A
#
# COMPACT_ATOMS: atom_id res chain seq x y z
N MET A 1 76.05 8.54 21.14
CA MET A 1 76.24 9.67 20.22
C MET A 1 74.86 10.31 20.12
N LEU A 2 74.56 11.36 20.88
CA LEU A 2 75.08 12.74 20.73
C LEU A 2 74.67 13.28 19.33
N ASP A 3 73.98 14.42 19.18
CA ASP A 3 73.65 15.41 20.21
C ASP A 3 72.41 16.26 19.89
N THR A 4 71.94 16.85 20.99
CA THR A 4 71.10 18.04 21.27
C THR A 4 71.12 19.18 20.20
N GLN A 5 70.18 20.13 20.12
CA GLN A 5 69.88 21.20 21.10
C GLN A 5 68.60 22.01 20.78
N GLN A 6 67.86 22.41 21.82
CA GLN A 6 67.20 23.74 21.88
C GLN A 6 68.21 24.76 22.45
N PRO A 7 68.07 26.06 22.12
CA PRO A 7 67.82 27.07 23.17
C PRO A 7 66.67 28.04 22.76
N THR A 8 65.66 28.38 23.56
CA THR A 8 65.58 29.21 24.81
C THR A 8 65.65 30.74 24.65
N ALA A 9 64.82 31.41 25.48
CA ALA A 9 65.01 32.76 26.08
C ALA A 9 64.71 34.03 25.22
N SER A 10 64.21 35.15 25.78
CA SER A 10 63.67 35.44 27.14
C SER A 10 63.02 36.85 27.24
N ASN A 11 62.39 37.13 28.39
CA ASN A 11 62.06 38.46 28.98
C ASN A 11 60.93 39.30 28.34
N GLY A 12 60.11 40.03 29.11
CA GLY A 12 60.05 40.13 30.58
C GLY A 12 59.05 41.20 31.08
N ASN A 13 58.84 41.25 32.41
CA ASN A 13 57.98 42.15 33.20
C ASN A 13 56.44 42.02 32.99
N GLY A 14 55.58 42.04 34.01
CA GLY A 14 55.81 41.99 35.46
C GLY A 14 55.03 43.05 36.26
N GLN A 15 54.22 42.60 37.23
CA GLN A 15 53.66 43.38 38.36
C GLN A 15 52.63 44.49 38.03
N ALA A 16 51.71 44.91 38.91
CA ALA A 16 51.14 44.28 40.11
C ALA A 16 49.78 44.93 40.46
N SER A 17 49.01 44.28 41.36
CA SER A 17 47.67 44.66 41.80
C SER A 17 47.66 45.75 42.89
N LYS A 18 46.63 46.64 42.92
CA LYS A 18 45.61 46.73 44.02
C LYS A 18 44.70 47.98 44.03
N ARG A 19 43.40 47.72 44.26
CA ARG A 19 42.41 48.39 45.15
C ARG A 19 42.03 49.90 45.00
N ALA A 20 40.75 50.08 44.66
CA ALA A 20 39.66 50.59 45.53
C ALA A 20 39.36 52.11 45.70
N ASP A 21 38.12 52.45 45.33
CA ASP A 21 37.01 52.94 46.19
C ASP A 21 36.35 54.33 45.92
N SER A 22 35.01 54.30 46.00
CA SER A 22 34.05 55.32 46.47
C SER A 22 33.96 56.76 45.86
N SER A 23 32.87 56.96 45.09
CA SER A 23 31.80 57.98 45.24
C SER A 23 32.05 59.51 45.30
N LYS A 24 31.29 60.27 44.47
CA LYS A 24 30.12 61.11 44.87
C LYS A 24 29.53 61.99 43.73
N GLN A 25 28.22 62.24 43.77
CA GLN A 25 27.51 63.36 43.08
C GLN A 25 27.47 64.62 43.99
N PRO A 26 26.82 65.76 43.63
CA PRO A 26 25.38 65.94 43.97
C PRO A 26 24.54 66.96 43.14
N GLU A 27 23.22 67.03 43.43
CA GLU A 27 22.29 68.22 43.50
C GLU A 27 21.97 69.11 42.26
N ASN A 28 20.84 69.86 42.15
CA ASN A 28 19.43 69.69 42.59
C ASN A 28 18.52 70.76 41.88
N ASP A 29 17.20 70.48 41.81
CA ASP A 29 15.99 71.36 41.73
C ASP A 29 15.97 72.75 41.03
N ASP A 30 15.02 72.96 40.09
CA ASP A 30 13.83 73.86 40.28
C ASP A 30 12.82 73.77 39.10
N ASN A 31 11.54 74.12 39.34
CA ASN A 31 10.43 74.08 38.37
C ASN A 31 10.19 75.44 37.68
N ASP A 32 9.64 75.46 36.44
CA ASP A 32 8.47 76.28 36.10
C ASP A 32 7.79 75.93 34.74
N GLN A 33 6.49 75.71 34.84
CA GLN A 33 5.34 75.65 33.90
C GLN A 33 5.46 75.55 32.36
N ASP A 34 4.77 74.49 31.87
CA ASP A 34 3.77 74.45 30.77
C ASP A 34 4.05 75.08 29.39
N ASP A 35 4.24 74.23 28.38
CA ASP A 35 3.40 74.27 27.16
C ASP A 35 3.51 72.98 26.29
N ILE A 36 2.35 72.33 26.09
CA ILE A 36 1.96 71.41 24.98
C ILE A 36 2.71 70.06 24.82
N GLU A 37 1.99 68.97 25.12
CA GLU A 37 2.35 67.58 24.79
C GLU A 37 2.14 67.24 23.30
N GLU A 38 3.09 66.57 22.66
CA GLU A 38 2.79 65.42 21.78
C GLU A 38 3.96 64.42 21.75
N LEU A 39 3.69 63.15 22.09
CA LEU A 39 4.70 62.16 22.48
C LEU A 39 5.24 61.33 21.30
N THR A 40 6.56 61.21 21.20
CA THR A 40 7.23 60.03 20.61
C THR A 40 8.42 59.59 21.46
N PRO A 41 8.42 58.33 21.92
CA PRO A 41 9.61 57.50 21.75
C PRO A 41 9.27 56.04 21.38
N GLY A 42 10.23 55.35 20.77
CA GLY A 42 10.09 53.95 20.34
C GLY A 42 10.56 52.91 21.36
N GLN A 43 10.54 51.65 20.91
CA GLN A 43 11.06 50.44 21.54
C GLN A 43 10.31 49.89 22.78
N MET A 44 9.31 49.05 22.52
CA MET A 44 9.10 47.83 23.30
C MET A 44 8.86 46.62 22.41
N VAL A 45 9.32 45.47 22.91
CA VAL A 45 9.27 44.10 22.37
C VAL A 45 7.91 43.75 21.76
N GLU A 46 7.88 43.21 20.53
CA GLU A 46 6.65 42.61 20.01
C GLU A 46 6.36 41.24 20.66
N PRO A 47 5.19 41.04 21.29
CA PRO A 47 4.77 39.74 21.78
C PRO A 47 4.27 38.86 20.63
N ILE A 48 4.63 37.57 20.67
CA ILE A 48 4.11 36.54 19.76
C ILE A 48 2.59 36.42 19.98
N THR A 49 1.82 37.17 19.19
CA THR A 49 0.38 37.27 19.33
C THR A 49 -0.32 36.44 18.27
N THR A 50 -1.04 35.43 18.73
CA THR A 50 -1.81 34.49 17.92
C THR A 50 -2.83 35.20 17.03
N GLY A 51 -2.68 35.05 15.71
CA GLY A 51 -3.63 35.55 14.72
C GLY A 51 -4.96 34.78 14.69
N TYR A 52 -5.79 34.95 15.72
CA TYR A 52 -7.20 34.59 15.68
C TYR A 52 -8.00 35.72 15.00
N GLY A 53 -8.13 35.64 13.67
CA GLY A 53 -9.00 36.55 12.93
C GLY A 53 -10.46 36.33 13.29
N LEU A 54 -11.13 37.37 13.77
CA LEU A 54 -12.57 37.39 14.05
C LEU A 54 -13.34 37.24 12.72
N LEU A 55 -14.24 36.25 12.62
CA LEU A 55 -14.96 35.93 11.37
C LEU A 55 -16.45 36.22 11.45
N ASP A 56 -16.98 36.67 10.31
CA ASP A 56 -18.40 36.83 10.00
C ASP A 56 -19.20 35.53 10.26
N PRO A 57 -20.28 35.55 11.07
CA PRO A 57 -21.04 34.36 11.44
C PRO A 57 -21.81 33.66 10.31
N LEU A 58 -21.92 34.24 9.11
CA LEU A 58 -22.83 33.75 8.06
C LEU A 58 -22.18 32.87 6.97
N ALA A 59 -20.87 32.64 7.01
CA ALA A 59 -20.19 31.72 6.09
C ALA A 59 -20.11 30.29 6.65
N GLY A 60 -20.74 29.33 5.96
CA GLY A 60 -20.82 27.92 6.38
C GLY A 60 -19.48 27.31 6.81
N GLY A 61 -19.46 26.74 8.01
CA GLY A 61 -18.24 26.47 8.79
C GLY A 61 -17.10 25.77 8.06
N LYS A 62 -16.04 26.53 7.76
CA LYS A 62 -14.76 25.99 7.28
C LYS A 62 -14.14 25.10 8.37
N LYS A 63 -14.24 23.78 8.20
CA LYS A 63 -13.53 22.80 9.05
C LYS A 63 -12.03 23.10 9.01
N TYR A 64 -11.46 23.51 10.14
CA TYR A 64 -10.03 23.79 10.25
C TYR A 64 -9.23 22.48 10.09
N TYR A 65 -8.53 22.36 8.98
CA TYR A 65 -7.67 21.22 8.67
C TYR A 65 -6.21 21.64 8.75
N ARG A 66 -5.34 20.74 9.24
CA ARG A 66 -3.89 20.89 9.08
C ARG A 66 -3.52 20.93 7.60
N SER A 67 -2.37 21.54 7.28
CA SER A 67 -1.70 21.42 5.97
C SER A 67 -1.78 19.99 5.43
N SER A 68 -2.04 19.84 4.13
CA SER A 68 -2.11 18.56 3.41
C SER A 68 -0.89 17.67 3.72
N HIS A 69 0.30 18.26 3.71
CA HIS A 69 1.58 17.57 3.96
C HIS A 69 1.72 17.10 5.42
N HIS A 70 1.05 17.77 6.38
CA HIS A 70 1.08 17.45 7.81
C HIS A 70 -0.15 16.65 8.27
N ARG A 71 -0.95 16.14 7.33
CA ARG A 71 -2.23 15.50 7.59
C ARG A 71 -2.11 13.99 7.61
N ILE A 72 -2.82 13.38 8.54
CA ILE A 72 -3.19 11.96 8.47
C ILE A 72 -4.61 11.89 7.90
N PHE A 73 -4.76 11.12 6.83
CA PHE A 73 -6.03 10.83 6.19
C PHE A 73 -6.66 9.59 6.84
N VAL A 74 -8.00 9.55 6.88
CA VAL A 74 -8.76 8.62 7.74
C VAL A 74 -9.81 7.92 6.91
N ASN A 75 -9.67 6.61 6.72
CA ASN A 75 -10.69 5.77 6.10
C ASN A 75 -11.64 5.18 7.16
N ARG A 76 -11.14 4.86 8.35
CA ARG A 76 -11.93 4.32 9.47
C ARG A 76 -11.54 4.98 10.79
N SER A 77 -12.54 5.34 11.58
CA SER A 77 -12.34 6.08 12.84
C SER A 77 -11.43 5.34 13.82
N LEU A 78 -10.52 6.07 14.48
CA LEU A 78 -9.48 5.52 15.34
C LEU A 78 -9.22 6.47 16.52
N SER A 79 -9.25 5.94 17.74
CA SER A 79 -8.82 6.66 18.95
C SER A 79 -7.39 6.25 19.27
N LEU A 80 -6.45 7.21 19.25
CA LEU A 80 -5.05 6.97 19.64
C LEU A 80 -4.94 6.62 21.13
N GLU A 81 -5.87 7.10 21.95
CA GLU A 81 -5.94 6.81 23.38
C GLU A 81 -6.00 5.30 23.64
N LYS A 82 -6.81 4.59 22.83
CA LYS A 82 -7.02 3.14 22.90
C LYS A 82 -5.86 2.31 22.31
N ILE A 83 -4.97 2.93 21.55
CA ILE A 83 -3.75 2.26 21.08
C ILE A 83 -2.77 2.18 22.26
N LYS A 84 -2.20 1.01 22.49
CA LYS A 84 -1.16 0.75 23.49
C LYS A 84 0.19 0.46 22.85
N PHE A 85 0.19 -0.16 21.67
CA PHE A 85 1.39 -0.58 20.95
C PHE A 85 1.44 0.09 19.58
N PHE A 86 2.55 0.74 19.27
CA PHE A 86 2.88 1.25 17.94
C PHE A 86 3.95 0.34 17.34
N GLY A 87 3.62 -0.34 16.26
CA GLY A 87 4.55 -1.20 15.53
C GLY A 87 4.94 -0.58 14.20
N PHE A 88 6.18 -0.74 13.80
CA PHE A 88 6.72 -0.16 12.58
C PHE A 88 7.44 -1.22 11.74
N ASP A 89 7.34 -1.14 10.40
CA ASP A 89 8.42 -1.61 9.53
C ASP A 89 9.57 -0.58 9.49
N MET A 90 10.73 -1.01 9.00
CA MET A 90 11.89 -0.17 8.77
C MET A 90 11.88 0.42 7.36
N ASP A 91 12.06 -0.42 6.35
CA ASP A 91 12.26 -0.03 4.95
C ASP A 91 11.05 0.73 4.39
N TYR A 92 11.28 1.87 3.71
CA TYR A 92 10.26 2.82 3.22
C TYR A 92 9.21 3.30 4.25
N THR A 93 9.45 3.05 5.54
CA THR A 93 8.52 3.35 6.63
C THR A 93 9.17 4.24 7.68
N ILE A 94 10.23 3.76 8.36
CA ILE A 94 11.12 4.58 9.19
C ILE A 94 12.30 5.09 8.35
N ALA A 95 12.90 4.20 7.54
CA ALA A 95 13.99 4.48 6.63
C ALA A 95 13.41 4.85 5.25
N GLU A 96 13.25 6.15 5.00
CA GLU A 96 12.89 6.66 3.68
C GLU A 96 14.15 6.72 2.80
N TYR A 97 14.11 6.02 1.67
CA TYR A 97 15.20 6.02 0.69
C TYR A 97 15.05 7.20 -0.29
N LYS A 98 16.18 7.79 -0.67
CA LYS A 98 16.24 8.94 -1.59
C LYS A 98 15.97 8.50 -3.03
N SER A 99 15.03 9.19 -3.66
CA SER A 99 14.58 8.95 -5.03
C SER A 99 14.99 10.13 -5.92
N PRO A 100 15.61 9.89 -7.09
CA PRO A 100 15.72 8.59 -7.79
C PRO A 100 17.02 7.81 -7.51
N GLU A 101 17.88 8.25 -6.60
CA GLU A 101 19.24 7.71 -6.42
C GLU A 101 19.25 6.22 -6.04
N PHE A 102 18.40 5.82 -5.09
CA PHE A 102 18.34 4.44 -4.61
C PHE A 102 17.75 3.48 -5.66
N GLU A 103 16.71 3.89 -6.37
CA GLU A 103 16.14 3.10 -7.47
C GLU A 103 17.14 2.99 -8.64
N ALA A 104 17.87 4.06 -8.96
CA ALA A 104 18.91 4.04 -9.99
C ALA A 104 20.07 3.09 -9.64
N LEU A 105 20.48 3.01 -8.38
CA LEU A 105 21.43 2.01 -7.88
C LEU A 105 20.90 0.58 -8.10
N ALA A 106 19.68 0.28 -7.65
CA ALA A 106 19.08 -1.04 -7.78
C ALA A 106 18.90 -1.45 -9.26
N TYR A 107 18.48 -0.51 -10.12
CA TYR A 107 18.38 -0.69 -11.57
C TYR A 107 19.74 -1.05 -12.20
N ARG A 108 20.79 -0.27 -11.90
CA ARG A 108 22.16 -0.49 -12.41
C ARG A 108 22.71 -1.86 -12.02
N LEU A 109 22.48 -2.29 -10.78
CA LEU A 109 22.88 -3.63 -10.32
C LEU A 109 22.09 -4.73 -11.05
N ALA A 110 20.79 -4.57 -11.24
CA ALA A 110 19.92 -5.55 -11.92
C ALA A 110 20.27 -5.72 -13.41
N ILE A 111 20.48 -4.62 -14.13
CA ILE A 111 20.98 -4.63 -15.51
C ILE A 111 22.32 -5.37 -15.60
N LYS A 112 23.27 -5.08 -14.69
CA LYS A 112 24.56 -5.78 -14.67
C LYS A 112 24.37 -7.30 -14.50
N LYS A 113 23.52 -7.73 -13.56
CA LYS A 113 23.23 -9.17 -13.35
C LYS A 113 22.60 -9.82 -14.59
N LEU A 114 21.71 -9.14 -15.30
CA LEU A 114 21.12 -9.65 -16.55
C LEU A 114 22.20 -9.84 -17.63
N VAL A 115 23.08 -8.84 -17.83
CA VAL A 115 24.20 -8.94 -18.77
C VAL A 115 25.19 -10.06 -18.37
N ASP A 116 25.49 -10.21 -17.07
CA ASP A 116 26.31 -11.30 -16.54
C ASP A 116 25.66 -12.69 -16.77
N MET A 117 24.32 -12.79 -16.83
CA MET A 117 23.57 -14.01 -17.18
C MET A 117 23.50 -14.27 -18.70
N GLY A 118 24.01 -13.36 -19.55
CA GLY A 118 24.03 -13.50 -21.00
C GLY A 118 22.96 -12.71 -21.76
N TYR A 119 22.25 -11.78 -21.11
CA TYR A 119 21.42 -10.82 -21.83
C TYR A 119 22.28 -9.87 -22.69
N PRO A 120 21.70 -9.24 -23.74
CA PRO A 120 22.41 -8.31 -24.63
C PRO A 120 23.16 -7.20 -23.87
N LYS A 121 24.42 -6.96 -24.25
CA LYS A 121 25.31 -6.00 -23.57
C LYS A 121 24.85 -4.56 -23.71
N GLU A 122 24.08 -4.29 -24.76
CA GLU A 122 23.43 -3.03 -25.09
C GLU A 122 22.46 -2.57 -23.98
N LEU A 123 21.92 -3.51 -23.18
CA LEU A 123 21.16 -3.16 -21.97
C LEU A 123 22.03 -2.46 -20.92
N GLY A 124 23.35 -2.67 -20.92
CA GLY A 124 24.29 -1.98 -20.03
C GLY A 124 24.43 -0.47 -20.29
N ASP A 125 24.01 0.01 -21.46
CA ASP A 125 24.04 1.42 -21.84
C ASP A 125 22.76 2.19 -21.43
N THR A 126 21.78 1.51 -20.81
CA THR A 126 20.50 2.11 -20.41
C THR A 126 20.56 2.73 -19.01
N ALA A 127 19.67 3.69 -18.75
CA ALA A 127 19.60 4.43 -17.49
C ALA A 127 18.20 4.32 -16.87
N TYR A 128 18.12 4.46 -15.55
CA TYR A 128 16.85 4.49 -14.83
C TYR A 128 16.09 5.79 -15.13
N ASP A 129 14.83 5.66 -15.56
CA ASP A 129 13.90 6.78 -15.74
C ASP A 129 12.80 6.76 -14.66
N PRO A 130 12.83 7.68 -13.67
CA PRO A 130 11.83 7.77 -12.62
C PRO A 130 10.46 8.33 -13.10
N SER A 131 10.34 8.77 -14.36
CA SER A 131 9.07 9.27 -14.91
C SER A 131 8.14 8.18 -15.45
N PHE A 132 8.68 6.98 -15.69
CA PHE A 132 7.93 5.84 -16.21
C PHE A 132 7.15 5.04 -15.16
N PRO A 133 7.77 4.52 -14.07
CA PRO A 133 7.14 3.49 -13.27
C PRO A 133 6.11 4.09 -12.30
N VAL A 134 5.06 3.30 -12.02
CA VAL A 134 4.00 3.65 -11.07
C VAL A 134 3.74 2.45 -10.16
N ARG A 135 3.61 2.70 -8.85
CA ARG A 135 3.33 1.63 -7.88
C ARG A 135 1.92 1.05 -8.04
N GLY A 136 1.81 -0.27 -7.90
CA GLY A 136 0.56 -1.02 -7.99
C GLY A 136 0.17 -1.50 -9.40
N LEU A 137 1.06 -1.37 -10.39
CA LEU A 137 0.90 -1.98 -11.71
C LEU A 137 0.84 -3.51 -11.63
N TRP A 138 0.07 -4.11 -12.52
CA TRP A 138 -0.02 -5.56 -12.71
C TRP A 138 0.82 -5.92 -13.94
N PHE A 139 1.81 -6.79 -13.79
CA PHE A 139 2.55 -7.33 -14.92
C PHE A 139 1.93 -8.67 -15.36
N ASP A 140 1.54 -8.75 -16.63
CA ASP A 140 1.00 -9.95 -17.25
C ASP A 140 2.10 -10.79 -17.89
N THR A 141 2.56 -11.80 -17.18
CA THR A 141 3.64 -12.69 -17.63
C THR A 141 3.30 -13.48 -18.89
N LEU A 142 2.02 -13.58 -19.29
CA LEU A 142 1.64 -14.28 -20.52
C LEU A 142 1.92 -13.44 -21.77
N TYR A 143 1.69 -12.12 -21.71
CA TYR A 143 1.70 -11.22 -22.87
C TYR A 143 2.73 -10.09 -22.78
N GLY A 144 3.51 -9.99 -21.69
CA GLY A 144 4.55 -8.98 -21.54
C GLY A 144 4.02 -7.56 -21.28
N ASN A 145 2.81 -7.43 -20.74
CA ASN A 145 2.12 -6.14 -20.61
C ASN A 145 2.08 -5.65 -19.17
N PHE A 146 2.34 -4.35 -18.98
CA PHE A 146 2.02 -3.62 -17.75
C PHE A 146 0.58 -3.11 -17.83
N LEU A 147 -0.23 -3.49 -16.85
CA LEU A 147 -1.64 -3.17 -16.75
C LEU A 147 -1.88 -2.30 -15.52
N LYS A 148 -2.35 -1.07 -15.74
CA LYS A 148 -2.97 -0.26 -14.69
C LYS A 148 -4.45 -0.64 -14.65
N VAL A 149 -4.93 -1.17 -13.53
CA VAL A 149 -6.31 -1.69 -13.42
C VAL A 149 -7.08 -1.08 -12.26
N ASP A 150 -8.41 -1.18 -12.32
CA ASP A 150 -9.30 -0.81 -11.21
C ASP A 150 -9.49 -1.95 -10.18
N ALA A 151 -10.31 -1.69 -9.16
CA ALA A 151 -10.62 -2.64 -8.08
C ALA A 151 -11.22 -3.98 -8.53
N TYR A 152 -11.72 -4.07 -9.76
CA TYR A 152 -12.38 -5.23 -10.33
C TYR A 152 -11.52 -5.97 -11.34
N GLY A 153 -10.35 -5.44 -11.71
CA GLY A 153 -9.47 -6.00 -12.75
C GLY A 153 -9.77 -5.48 -14.16
N ASN A 154 -10.58 -4.42 -14.30
CA ASN A 154 -10.75 -3.77 -15.60
C ASN A 154 -9.52 -2.93 -15.94
N ILE A 155 -9.07 -3.00 -17.19
CA ILE A 155 -7.86 -2.33 -17.66
C ILE A 155 -8.15 -0.85 -17.90
N LEU A 156 -7.36 0.01 -17.24
CA LEU A 156 -7.36 1.47 -17.38
C LEU A 156 -6.31 1.91 -18.41
N VAL A 157 -5.08 1.40 -18.26
CA VAL A 157 -3.93 1.65 -19.16
C VAL A 157 -3.20 0.33 -19.39
N CYS A 158 -2.70 0.11 -20.59
CA CYS A 158 -1.91 -1.05 -20.98
C CYS A 158 -0.65 -0.57 -21.72
N VAL A 159 0.52 -1.06 -21.33
CA VAL A 159 1.82 -0.71 -21.92
C VAL A 159 2.63 -1.98 -22.19
N HIS A 160 3.25 -2.06 -23.36
CA HIS A 160 4.13 -3.15 -23.78
C HIS A 160 5.54 -2.59 -24.04
N GLY A 161 6.53 -2.98 -23.24
CA GLY A 161 7.81 -2.23 -23.21
C GLY A 161 7.55 -0.79 -22.77
N PHE A 162 7.86 0.19 -23.63
CA PHE A 162 7.46 1.59 -23.47
C PHE A 162 6.30 2.01 -24.39
N LYS A 163 5.76 1.11 -25.24
CA LYS A 163 4.63 1.39 -26.13
C LYS A 163 3.29 1.35 -25.37
N PHE A 164 2.63 2.50 -25.27
CA PHE A 164 1.23 2.58 -24.83
C PHE A 164 0.31 1.96 -25.88
N MET A 165 -0.54 1.02 -25.46
CA MET A 165 -1.43 0.29 -26.37
C MET A 165 -2.75 1.02 -26.61
N LYS A 166 -3.22 1.01 -27.87
CA LYS A 166 -4.53 1.55 -28.24
C LYS A 166 -5.66 0.64 -27.73
N THR A 167 -6.85 1.20 -27.54
CA THR A 167 -8.02 0.42 -27.04
C THR A 167 -8.33 -0.81 -27.90
N SER A 168 -8.21 -0.72 -29.23
CA SER A 168 -8.38 -1.85 -30.15
C SER A 168 -7.32 -2.95 -29.98
N GLU A 169 -6.06 -2.57 -29.78
CA GLU A 169 -4.96 -3.52 -29.46
C GLU A 169 -5.17 -4.17 -28.09
N ILE A 170 -5.72 -3.44 -27.12
CA ILE A 170 -6.08 -4.00 -25.80
C ILE A 170 -7.21 -5.03 -25.98
N PHE A 171 -8.24 -4.74 -26.78
CA PHE A 171 -9.34 -5.68 -27.01
C PHE A 171 -8.91 -6.96 -27.75
N SER A 172 -7.91 -6.92 -28.64
CA SER A 172 -7.43 -8.14 -29.31
C SER A 172 -6.72 -9.12 -28.36
N ILE A 173 -6.10 -8.61 -27.29
CA ILE A 173 -5.40 -9.42 -26.26
C ILE A 173 -6.31 -9.72 -25.05
N TYR A 174 -7.18 -8.77 -24.70
CA TYR A 174 -8.10 -8.81 -23.57
C TYR A 174 -9.53 -8.49 -24.04
N PRO A 175 -10.28 -9.46 -24.61
CA PRO A 175 -11.57 -9.20 -25.27
C PRO A 175 -12.65 -8.52 -24.41
N ASN A 176 -12.60 -8.67 -23.08
CA ASN A 176 -13.51 -7.99 -22.15
C ASN A 176 -12.87 -6.78 -21.44
N LYS A 177 -11.72 -6.27 -21.94
CA LYS A 177 -10.87 -5.23 -21.30
C LYS A 177 -10.63 -5.48 -19.80
N PHE A 178 -10.51 -6.76 -19.44
CA PHE A 178 -10.56 -7.26 -18.08
C PHE A 178 -9.55 -8.40 -17.90
N VAL A 179 -8.92 -8.43 -16.73
CA VAL A 179 -7.96 -9.46 -16.34
C VAL A 179 -8.27 -9.96 -14.93
N GLN A 180 -8.36 -11.28 -14.76
CA GLN A 180 -8.54 -11.90 -13.45
C GLN A 180 -7.22 -11.86 -12.66
N MET A 181 -7.28 -11.49 -11.39
CA MET A 181 -6.16 -11.66 -10.48
C MET A 181 -5.87 -13.16 -10.29
N ASN A 182 -4.74 -13.61 -10.84
CA ASN A 182 -4.27 -14.99 -10.77
C ASN A 182 -2.75 -14.96 -10.56
N ASP A 183 -2.31 -15.34 -9.36
CA ASP A 183 -0.91 -15.29 -8.91
C ASP A 183 0.05 -16.10 -9.80
N SER A 184 -0.44 -17.04 -10.63
CA SER A 184 0.39 -17.81 -11.57
C SER A 184 0.71 -17.10 -12.90
N ARG A 185 0.01 -15.98 -13.18
CA ARG A 185 0.12 -15.19 -14.43
C ARG A 185 0.37 -13.71 -14.16
N ILE A 186 -0.29 -13.15 -13.16
CA ILE A 186 -0.25 -11.72 -12.82
C ILE A 186 0.66 -11.51 -11.60
N TYR A 187 1.68 -10.68 -11.77
CA TYR A 187 2.50 -10.19 -10.66
C TYR A 187 2.13 -8.73 -10.34
N VAL A 188 2.02 -8.37 -9.06
CA VAL A 188 1.60 -7.02 -8.66
C VAL A 188 2.76 -6.27 -8.00
N LEU A 189 3.19 -5.19 -8.65
CA LEU A 189 4.35 -4.37 -8.31
C LEU A 189 3.99 -3.38 -7.18
N ASN A 190 3.73 -3.91 -5.97
CA ASN A 190 3.10 -3.20 -4.84
C ASN A 190 4.03 -2.34 -3.97
N THR A 191 5.34 -2.51 -4.06
CA THR A 191 6.33 -1.83 -3.19
C THR A 191 7.16 -0.82 -3.96
N LEU A 192 7.82 0.10 -3.26
CA LEU A 192 8.77 1.03 -3.90
C LEU A 192 10.03 0.29 -4.40
N PHE A 193 10.42 -0.82 -3.77
CA PHE A 193 11.44 -1.73 -4.31
C PHE A 193 11.10 -2.31 -5.70
N ASN A 194 9.82 -2.34 -6.10
CA ASN A 194 9.43 -2.78 -7.44
C ASN A 194 9.55 -1.68 -8.52
N GLN A 195 9.81 -0.40 -8.19
CA GLN A 195 9.98 0.65 -9.20
C GLN A 195 11.17 0.39 -10.16
N PRO A 196 12.40 0.10 -9.68
CA PRO A 196 13.51 -0.25 -10.57
C PRO A 196 13.23 -1.53 -11.36
N GLU A 197 12.60 -2.54 -10.75
CA GLU A 197 12.19 -3.78 -11.42
C GLU A 197 11.21 -3.53 -12.57
N THR A 198 10.25 -2.64 -12.38
CA THR A 198 9.30 -2.19 -13.41
C THR A 198 10.03 -1.59 -14.61
N CYS A 199 11.02 -0.73 -14.37
CA CYS A 199 11.83 -0.13 -15.43
C CYS A 199 12.75 -1.14 -16.14
N VAL A 200 13.41 -2.04 -15.40
CA VAL A 200 14.26 -3.09 -15.99
C VAL A 200 13.42 -3.99 -16.89
N LEU A 201 12.25 -4.43 -16.41
CA LEU A 201 11.36 -5.31 -17.16
C LEU A 201 10.79 -4.61 -18.40
N ALA A 202 10.41 -3.34 -18.31
CA ALA A 202 10.00 -2.54 -19.46
C ALA A 202 11.14 -2.38 -20.48
N GLN A 203 12.36 -2.08 -20.03
CA GLN A 203 13.53 -1.94 -20.88
C GLN A 203 13.90 -3.24 -21.61
N VAL A 204 13.81 -4.38 -20.92
CA VAL A 204 14.04 -5.72 -21.50
C VAL A 204 13.00 -6.03 -22.58
N ILE A 205 11.71 -5.81 -22.28
CA ILE A 205 10.62 -6.08 -23.23
C ILE A 205 10.69 -5.13 -24.43
N ASP A 206 10.98 -3.85 -24.20
CA ASP A 206 11.10 -2.84 -25.26
C ASP A 206 12.29 -3.14 -26.19
N TYR A 207 13.45 -3.50 -25.64
CA TYR A 207 14.63 -3.91 -26.41
C TYR A 207 14.30 -5.07 -27.37
N PHE A 208 13.70 -6.15 -26.84
CA PHE A 208 13.34 -7.32 -27.65
C PHE A 208 12.16 -7.08 -28.60
N SER A 209 11.26 -6.14 -28.26
CA SER A 209 10.09 -5.82 -29.10
C SER A 209 10.37 -4.77 -30.17
N THR A 210 11.51 -4.07 -30.10
CA THR A 210 11.93 -3.07 -31.09
C THR A 210 13.03 -3.58 -32.02
N ASN A 211 13.99 -4.38 -31.52
CA ASN A 211 15.14 -4.87 -32.29
C ASN A 211 14.74 -5.93 -33.35
N ASP A 212 15.15 -5.71 -34.60
CA ASP A 212 14.83 -6.56 -35.76
C ASP A 212 15.53 -7.93 -35.78
N ASP A 213 16.53 -8.13 -34.94
CA ASP A 213 17.11 -9.46 -34.69
C ASP A 213 16.10 -10.46 -34.08
N TYR A 214 14.97 -9.97 -33.57
CA TYR A 214 13.93 -10.76 -32.91
C TYR A 214 12.60 -10.76 -33.68
N ASP A 215 12.09 -11.95 -33.98
CA ASP A 215 10.75 -12.16 -34.53
C ASP A 215 9.69 -12.08 -33.42
N ARG A 216 8.60 -11.38 -33.75
CA ARG A 216 7.48 -11.00 -32.88
C ARG A 216 6.18 -11.71 -33.28
N GLY A 217 6.28 -12.76 -34.11
CA GLY A 217 5.14 -13.57 -34.58
C GLY A 217 4.38 -14.38 -33.52
N SER A 218 4.82 -14.37 -32.26
CA SER A 218 4.13 -14.99 -31.13
C SER A 218 3.65 -13.91 -30.15
N PRO A 219 2.39 -13.95 -29.66
CA PRO A 219 1.92 -13.01 -28.64
C PRO A 219 2.51 -13.29 -27.25
N TYR A 220 3.22 -14.42 -27.06
CA TYR A 220 3.66 -14.90 -25.75
C TYR A 220 5.15 -14.66 -25.45
N GLY A 221 5.88 -14.06 -26.39
CA GLY A 221 7.32 -13.83 -26.31
C GLY A 221 7.93 -13.59 -27.69
N VAL A 222 9.25 -13.43 -27.75
CA VAL A 222 9.97 -13.22 -29.01
C VAL A 222 10.80 -14.44 -29.40
N LYS A 223 11.15 -14.55 -30.67
CA LYS A 223 12.09 -15.55 -31.18
C LYS A 223 13.37 -14.87 -31.67
N ASP A 224 14.52 -15.31 -31.16
CA ASP A 224 15.82 -14.90 -31.69
C ASP A 224 16.04 -15.53 -33.07
N ASN A 225 16.20 -14.70 -34.11
CA ASN A 225 16.36 -15.16 -35.49
C ASN A 225 17.75 -15.77 -35.77
N LYS A 226 18.77 -15.43 -34.97
CA LYS A 226 20.15 -15.90 -35.10
C LYS A 226 20.37 -17.20 -34.32
N ALA A 227 19.87 -17.27 -33.09
CA ALA A 227 19.99 -18.44 -32.22
C ALA A 227 18.89 -19.49 -32.45
N ASN A 228 17.79 -19.13 -33.14
CA ASN A 228 16.58 -19.96 -33.29
C ASN A 228 15.97 -20.38 -31.94
N LEU A 229 16.11 -19.53 -30.92
CA LEU A 229 15.57 -19.73 -29.56
C LEU A 229 14.30 -18.90 -29.35
N PHE A 230 13.32 -19.45 -28.62
CA PHE A 230 12.12 -18.72 -28.21
C PHE A 230 12.24 -18.29 -26.75
N MET A 231 11.93 -17.02 -26.48
CA MET A 231 12.00 -16.39 -25.16
C MET A 231 10.59 -15.92 -24.73
N PRO A 232 9.84 -16.74 -23.95
CA PRO A 232 8.57 -16.31 -23.39
C PRO A 232 8.71 -15.10 -22.47
N PHE A 233 7.75 -14.17 -22.46
CA PHE A 233 7.75 -13.03 -21.53
C PHE A 233 7.78 -13.48 -20.06
N LYS A 234 7.19 -14.65 -19.76
CA LYS A 234 7.26 -15.26 -18.42
C LYS A 234 8.68 -15.66 -18.00
N SER A 235 9.54 -16.09 -18.94
CA SER A 235 10.95 -16.38 -18.63
C SER A 235 11.73 -15.09 -18.40
N MET A 236 11.54 -14.08 -19.25
CA MET A 236 12.16 -12.75 -19.06
C MET A 236 11.81 -12.14 -17.69
N PHE A 237 10.54 -12.21 -17.30
CA PHE A 237 10.10 -11.79 -15.97
C PHE A 237 10.79 -12.59 -14.85
N GLN A 238 10.89 -13.91 -15.00
CA GLN A 238 11.55 -14.76 -14.00
C GLN A 238 13.05 -14.43 -13.88
N ASP A 239 13.74 -14.13 -14.98
CA ASP A 239 15.16 -13.76 -14.98
C ASP A 239 15.40 -12.38 -14.36
N VAL A 240 14.53 -11.40 -14.65
CA VAL A 240 14.55 -10.09 -13.97
C VAL A 240 14.31 -10.27 -12.47
N ARG A 241 13.30 -11.05 -12.07
CA ARG A 241 13.04 -11.40 -10.66
C ARG A 241 14.24 -12.06 -10.00
N ASN A 242 14.84 -13.05 -10.66
CA ASN A 242 16.04 -13.74 -10.20
C ASN A 242 17.23 -12.78 -10.04
N ALA A 243 17.40 -11.80 -10.93
CA ALA A 243 18.44 -10.78 -10.82
C ALA A 243 18.26 -9.91 -9.57
N PHE A 244 17.04 -9.43 -9.31
CA PHE A 244 16.73 -8.72 -8.07
C PHE A 244 16.90 -9.59 -6.83
N ASP A 245 16.43 -10.85 -6.85
CA ASP A 245 16.56 -11.78 -5.73
C ASP A 245 18.05 -12.09 -5.43
N GLN A 246 18.89 -12.23 -6.47
CA GLN A 246 20.34 -12.37 -6.32
C GLN A 246 21.00 -11.15 -5.67
N ILE A 247 20.61 -9.92 -6.06
CA ILE A 247 21.15 -8.67 -5.50
C ILE A 247 20.82 -8.50 -4.01
N HIS A 248 19.66 -9.02 -3.59
CA HIS A 248 19.29 -9.07 -2.17
C HIS A 248 20.01 -10.21 -1.42
N ALA A 249 20.28 -11.34 -2.09
CA ALA A 249 20.91 -12.52 -1.49
C ALA A 249 22.44 -12.41 -1.36
N ASP A 250 23.13 -11.85 -2.36
CA ASP A 250 24.58 -11.56 -2.30
C ASP A 250 24.90 -10.29 -1.50
N GLY A 251 23.87 -9.51 -1.18
CA GLY A 251 23.96 -8.30 -0.36
C GLY A 251 24.58 -7.11 -1.08
N SER A 252 24.79 -7.16 -2.40
CA SER A 252 25.43 -6.08 -3.17
C SER A 252 24.73 -4.73 -3.02
N LEU A 253 23.39 -4.68 -3.17
CA LEU A 253 22.60 -3.46 -2.95
C LEU A 253 22.74 -2.95 -1.51
N LYS A 254 22.63 -3.85 -0.52
CA LYS A 254 22.73 -3.50 0.90
C LYS A 254 24.11 -2.96 1.26
N LYS A 255 25.17 -3.54 0.69
CA LYS A 255 26.54 -3.10 0.89
C LYS A 255 26.75 -1.70 0.32
N GLU A 256 26.44 -1.48 -0.96
CA GLU A 256 26.62 -0.16 -1.58
C GLU A 256 25.81 0.94 -0.88
N THR A 257 24.59 0.60 -0.43
CA THR A 257 23.73 1.50 0.36
C THR A 257 24.36 1.87 1.70
N VAL A 258 24.95 0.89 2.40
CA VAL A 258 25.62 1.08 3.69
C VAL A 258 26.95 1.82 3.55
N ASP A 259 27.69 1.59 2.48
CA ASP A 259 28.96 2.26 2.19
C ASP A 259 28.73 3.77 1.89
N HIS A 260 27.52 4.18 1.49
CA HIS A 260 27.16 5.57 1.14
C HIS A 260 25.79 6.02 1.69
N LEU A 261 25.53 5.81 2.99
CA LEU A 261 24.22 6.07 3.62
C LEU A 261 23.69 7.50 3.40
N ASP A 262 24.56 8.51 3.45
CA ASP A 262 24.21 9.91 3.21
C ASP A 262 23.68 10.17 1.77
N GLU A 263 24.02 9.33 0.79
CA GLU A 263 23.52 9.43 -0.59
C GLU A 263 22.11 8.81 -0.73
N TYR A 264 21.82 7.74 0.02
CA TYR A 264 20.64 6.89 -0.21
C TYR A 264 19.54 6.97 0.85
N VAL A 265 19.81 7.47 2.06
CA VAL A 265 18.84 7.48 3.17
C VAL A 265 18.52 8.91 3.61
N VAL A 266 17.24 9.18 3.90
CA VAL A 266 16.76 10.45 4.47
C VAL A 266 16.86 10.38 6.00
N ILE A 267 17.62 11.28 6.62
CA ILE A 267 17.64 11.47 8.07
C ILE A 267 16.57 12.52 8.45
N ASP A 268 15.75 12.23 9.45
CA ASP A 268 14.79 13.17 10.02
C ASP A 268 14.86 13.19 11.55
N GLU A 269 15.25 14.34 12.12
CA GLU A 269 15.43 14.54 13.56
C GLU A 269 14.13 14.45 14.38
N ARG A 270 12.96 14.34 13.72
CA ARG A 270 11.67 14.14 14.37
C ARG A 270 11.41 12.66 14.70
N ILE A 271 12.10 11.71 14.07
CA ILE A 271 11.94 10.26 14.34
C ILE A 271 12.21 9.94 15.82
N PRO A 272 13.36 10.34 16.42
CA PRO A 272 13.68 10.03 17.81
C PRO A 272 12.72 10.73 18.78
N LEU A 273 12.36 11.99 18.46
CA LEU A 273 11.45 12.80 19.28
C LEU A 273 10.02 12.25 19.28
N LEU A 274 9.53 11.69 18.16
CA LEU A 274 8.21 11.06 18.09
C LEU A 274 8.16 9.80 18.96
N PHE A 275 9.19 8.96 18.90
CA PHE A 275 9.28 7.73 19.69
C PHE A 275 9.45 8.01 21.19
N ASP A 276 10.20 9.05 21.58
CA ASP A 276 10.22 9.54 22.96
C ASP A 276 8.82 9.92 23.44
N ARG A 277 8.11 10.77 22.68
CA ARG A 277 6.75 11.20 23.03
C ARG A 277 5.76 10.04 23.12
N MET A 278 5.89 8.99 22.29
CA MET A 278 5.07 7.78 22.39
C MET A 278 5.27 7.11 23.77
N ARG A 279 6.52 6.90 24.17
CA ARG A 279 6.86 6.22 25.43
C ARG A 279 6.52 7.06 26.66
N GLU A 280 6.75 8.36 26.60
CA GLU A 280 6.32 9.34 27.62
C GLU A 280 4.79 9.32 27.82
N ASN A 281 4.01 9.02 26.77
CA ASN A 281 2.55 8.86 26.84
C ASN A 281 2.11 7.42 27.18
N GLY A 282 3.00 6.61 27.78
CA GLY A 282 2.72 5.25 28.22
C GLY A 282 2.45 4.25 27.09
N LYS A 283 2.89 4.56 25.86
CA LYS A 283 2.75 3.69 24.69
C LYS A 283 4.02 2.87 24.49
N LYS A 284 3.86 1.59 24.19
CA LYS A 284 4.97 0.70 23.82
C LYS A 284 5.24 0.78 22.33
N VAL A 285 6.50 0.66 21.93
CA VAL A 285 6.96 0.78 20.53
C VAL A 285 7.65 -0.53 20.12
N PHE A 286 7.39 -1.05 18.93
CA PHE A 286 8.10 -2.22 18.40
C PHE A 286 8.52 -2.08 16.94
N LEU A 287 9.65 -2.70 16.62
CA LEU A 287 10.12 -2.87 15.24
C LEU A 287 9.77 -4.29 14.76
N LEU A 288 9.19 -4.39 13.57
CA LEU A 288 8.87 -5.65 12.91
C LEU A 288 9.21 -5.53 11.43
N THR A 289 10.41 -5.96 11.05
CA THR A 289 10.95 -5.79 9.69
C THR A 289 11.35 -7.10 9.02
N ASN A 290 11.27 -7.11 7.69
CA ASN A 290 11.78 -8.21 6.86
C ASN A 290 13.31 -8.18 6.71
N SER A 291 13.94 -7.02 6.97
CA SER A 291 15.39 -6.89 6.94
C SER A 291 16.06 -7.65 8.10
N GLY A 292 17.23 -8.22 7.84
CA GLY A 292 18.03 -8.96 8.81
C GLY A 292 18.96 -8.05 9.62
N TYR A 293 19.25 -8.47 10.86
CA TYR A 293 19.81 -7.61 11.91
C TYR A 293 20.99 -6.72 11.49
N LYS A 294 22.01 -7.26 10.81
CA LYS A 294 23.21 -6.47 10.45
C LYS A 294 22.91 -5.28 9.52
N TYR A 295 21.87 -5.37 8.70
CA TYR A 295 21.44 -4.26 7.85
C TYR A 295 20.59 -3.27 8.65
N THR A 296 19.63 -3.80 9.41
CA THR A 296 18.79 -3.02 10.34
C THR A 296 19.62 -2.17 11.30
N ASP A 297 20.65 -2.75 11.91
CA ASP A 297 21.49 -2.09 12.90
C ASP A 297 22.27 -0.89 12.30
N GLN A 298 22.75 -1.01 11.06
CA GLN A 298 23.49 0.06 10.38
C GLN A 298 22.57 1.18 9.91
N ILE A 299 21.44 0.85 9.28
CA ILE A 299 20.42 1.82 8.86
C ILE A 299 19.85 2.58 10.08
N MET A 300 19.47 1.85 11.14
CA MET A 300 18.91 2.47 12.34
C MET A 300 19.98 3.25 13.12
N SER A 301 21.23 2.81 13.21
CA SER A 301 22.30 3.60 13.84
C SER A 301 22.56 4.92 13.09
N HIS A 302 22.46 4.92 11.76
CA HIS A 302 22.59 6.12 10.95
C HIS A 302 21.40 7.08 11.13
N LEU A 303 20.16 6.58 11.08
CA LEU A 303 18.96 7.39 11.33
C LEU A 303 18.94 8.00 12.75
N PHE A 304 19.55 7.32 13.71
CA PHE A 304 19.68 7.76 15.11
C PHE A 304 21.06 8.37 15.42
N SER A 305 21.80 8.84 14.41
CA SER A 305 23.09 9.54 14.58
C SER A 305 22.95 11.04 14.88
N SER A 306 21.77 11.64 14.63
CA SER A 306 21.49 13.07 14.86
C SER A 306 21.67 13.47 16.34
N PRO A 307 22.10 14.71 16.64
CA PRO A 307 22.14 15.26 18.00
C PRO A 307 20.83 15.13 18.79
N SER A 308 19.68 15.06 18.11
CA SER A 308 18.36 14.83 18.71
C SER A 308 18.26 13.50 19.49
N CYS A 309 19.16 12.55 19.25
CA CYS A 309 19.12 11.19 19.81
C CYS A 309 19.70 11.07 21.23
N LYS A 310 20.13 12.18 21.86
CA LYS A 310 20.66 12.19 23.25
C LYS A 310 21.79 11.16 23.49
N SER A 311 22.55 10.84 22.44
CA SER A 311 23.62 9.83 22.41
C SER A 311 23.23 8.41 22.88
N ARG A 312 21.96 7.99 22.69
CA ARG A 312 21.51 6.64 23.06
C ARG A 312 21.35 5.71 21.85
N SER A 313 21.52 4.40 22.06
CA SER A 313 21.31 3.37 21.03
C SER A 313 19.90 3.43 20.46
N TRP A 314 19.76 3.22 19.15
CA TRP A 314 18.46 3.09 18.47
C TRP A 314 17.59 1.99 19.10
N THR A 315 18.20 0.92 19.62
CA THR A 315 17.48 -0.21 20.26
C THR A 315 16.64 0.26 21.45
N SER A 316 17.15 1.23 22.21
CA SER A 316 16.49 1.75 23.43
C SER A 316 15.20 2.54 23.18
N TYR A 317 14.87 2.83 21.92
CA TYR A 317 13.59 3.42 21.50
C TYR A 317 12.45 2.38 21.39
N PHE A 318 12.78 1.08 21.40
CA PHE A 318 11.84 -0.01 21.18
C PHE A 318 11.73 -0.91 22.41
N ASP A 319 10.50 -1.30 22.76
CA ASP A 319 10.23 -2.32 23.78
C ASP A 319 10.41 -3.74 23.21
N PHE A 320 10.25 -3.91 21.89
CA PHE A 320 10.42 -5.19 21.19
C PHE A 320 11.03 -4.97 19.81
N ILE A 321 12.01 -5.81 19.41
CA ILE A 321 12.68 -5.72 18.11
C ILE A 321 12.64 -7.09 17.43
N ILE A 322 12.02 -7.14 16.25
CA ILE A 322 11.87 -8.36 15.45
C ILE A 322 12.38 -8.09 14.03
N VAL A 323 13.45 -8.80 13.65
CA VAL A 323 14.06 -8.82 12.32
C VAL A 323 13.70 -10.10 11.56
N ASP A 324 14.04 -10.19 10.28
CA ASP A 324 13.79 -11.37 9.43
C ASP A 324 12.33 -11.87 9.49
N ALA A 325 11.35 -10.98 9.67
CA ALA A 325 9.97 -11.36 9.99
C ALA A 325 9.28 -12.20 8.90
N ARG A 326 9.73 -12.10 7.64
CA ARG A 326 9.15 -12.77 6.46
C ARG A 326 7.66 -12.46 6.25
N LYS A 327 7.22 -11.23 6.51
CA LYS A 327 5.89 -10.74 6.15
C LYS A 327 5.67 -10.96 4.64
N PRO A 328 4.51 -11.49 4.20
CA PRO A 328 3.26 -11.68 4.96
C PRO A 328 3.17 -12.96 5.82
N LEU A 329 4.11 -13.90 5.71
CA LEU A 329 4.05 -15.20 6.39
C LEU A 329 3.91 -15.03 7.91
N PHE A 330 4.59 -14.03 8.49
CA PHE A 330 4.50 -13.63 9.90
C PHE A 330 3.06 -13.53 10.45
N PHE A 331 2.11 -13.04 9.65
CA PHE A 331 0.73 -12.85 10.08
C PHE A 331 -0.09 -14.14 10.03
N GLY A 332 0.37 -15.16 9.30
CA GLY A 332 -0.17 -16.52 9.27
C GLY A 332 0.56 -17.41 10.29
N GLU A 333 1.21 -18.47 9.81
CA GLU A 333 2.02 -19.42 10.60
C GLU A 333 3.36 -18.82 11.08
N GLY A 334 3.94 -17.92 10.28
CA GLY A 334 5.27 -17.34 10.49
C GLY A 334 6.39 -18.37 10.48
N THR A 335 7.37 -18.18 11.37
CA THR A 335 8.56 -19.03 11.51
C THR A 335 8.91 -19.24 12.98
N ILE A 336 9.95 -20.04 13.26
CA ILE A 336 10.48 -20.21 14.61
C ILE A 336 11.05 -18.88 15.13
N LEU A 337 10.68 -18.47 16.35
CA LEU A 337 11.22 -17.28 17.00
C LEU A 337 12.62 -17.57 17.58
N ARG A 338 13.65 -16.89 17.07
CA ARG A 338 15.06 -17.04 17.48
C ARG A 338 15.55 -15.75 18.14
N GLN A 339 16.47 -15.85 19.10
CA GLN A 339 17.16 -14.67 19.64
C GLN A 339 18.39 -14.34 18.78
N VAL A 340 18.61 -13.07 18.49
CA VAL A 340 19.83 -12.56 17.84
C VAL A 340 20.86 -12.22 18.92
N ASP A 341 22.10 -12.62 18.70
CA ASP A 341 23.23 -12.10 19.47
C ASP A 341 23.66 -10.73 18.92
N GLY A 342 23.32 -9.64 19.62
CA GLY A 342 23.57 -8.26 19.16
C GLY A 342 25.04 -7.92 18.89
N LYS A 343 26.01 -8.69 19.42
CA LYS A 343 27.45 -8.47 19.14
C LYS A 343 27.92 -9.07 17.83
N THR A 344 27.42 -10.26 17.47
CA THR A 344 27.87 -11.00 16.27
C THR A 344 26.88 -10.91 15.11
N GLY A 345 25.63 -10.55 15.41
CA GLY A 345 24.47 -10.66 14.52
C GLY A 345 24.07 -12.09 14.18
N ALA A 346 24.60 -13.09 14.90
CA ALA A 346 24.27 -14.50 14.69
C ALA A 346 22.97 -14.88 15.40
N LEU A 347 22.23 -15.85 14.85
CA LEU A 347 21.06 -16.42 15.52
C LEU A 347 21.51 -17.44 16.57
N ARG A 348 21.02 -17.28 17.80
CA ARG A 348 21.22 -18.26 18.86
C ARG A 348 20.46 -19.56 18.54
N ILE A 349 20.99 -20.67 19.02
CA ILE A 349 20.37 -21.99 18.92
C ILE A 349 19.28 -22.09 19.99
N GLY A 350 18.13 -22.66 19.64
CA GLY A 350 16.94 -22.73 20.49
C GLY A 350 15.86 -21.73 20.11
N THR A 351 14.64 -22.00 20.57
CA THR A 351 13.44 -21.18 20.36
C THR A 351 13.13 -20.43 21.65
N HIS A 352 12.78 -19.14 21.57
CA HIS A 352 12.27 -18.45 22.76
C HIS A 352 10.83 -18.87 23.04
N ILE A 353 10.60 -19.59 24.15
CA ILE A 353 9.27 -20.02 24.60
C ILE A 353 9.04 -19.42 25.98
N GLU A 354 8.06 -18.53 26.12
CA GLU A 354 7.80 -17.75 27.33
C GLU A 354 7.66 -18.63 28.60
N ASP A 355 6.95 -19.75 28.49
CA ASP A 355 6.73 -20.72 29.58
C ASP A 355 8.02 -21.33 30.17
N PHE A 356 9.12 -21.35 29.40
CA PHE A 356 10.40 -21.96 29.79
C PHE A 356 11.56 -20.96 29.88
N CYS A 357 11.52 -19.88 29.10
CA CYS A 357 12.55 -18.85 29.05
C CYS A 357 12.24 -17.65 29.96
N GLY A 358 10.99 -17.51 30.42
CA GLY A 358 10.52 -16.35 31.16
C GLY A 358 10.10 -15.18 30.25
N PRO A 359 9.85 -14.00 30.83
CA PRO A 359 9.46 -12.81 30.08
C PRO A 359 10.64 -12.26 29.27
N LEU A 360 10.32 -11.53 28.19
CA LEU A 360 11.33 -10.83 27.40
C LEU A 360 12.10 -9.83 28.25
N LEU A 361 13.42 -9.93 28.24
CA LEU A 361 14.28 -8.92 28.86
C LEU A 361 14.40 -7.70 27.93
N PRO A 362 14.59 -6.49 28.47
CA PRO A 362 14.92 -5.31 27.68
C PRO A 362 16.13 -5.55 26.76
N ASP A 363 16.17 -4.80 25.66
CA ASP A 363 17.24 -4.83 24.65
C ASP A 363 17.46 -6.19 23.93
N GLN A 364 16.58 -7.17 24.12
CA GLN A 364 16.61 -8.43 23.37
C GLN A 364 16.06 -8.25 21.95
N ILE A 365 16.86 -8.65 20.96
CA ILE A 365 16.49 -8.67 19.55
C ILE A 365 16.11 -10.10 19.13
N PHE A 366 15.02 -10.21 18.37
CA PHE A 366 14.50 -11.49 17.87
C PHE A 366 14.49 -11.54 16.35
N SER A 367 14.52 -12.75 15.80
CA SER A 367 14.47 -13.05 14.38
C SER A 367 13.34 -14.04 14.09
N GLY A 368 12.58 -13.79 13.03
CA GLY A 368 11.47 -14.63 12.60
C GLY A 368 10.25 -14.55 13.54
N GLY A 369 9.75 -15.71 13.98
CA GLY A 369 8.55 -15.78 14.81
C GLY A 369 7.25 -15.61 14.02
N ASN A 370 6.15 -15.36 14.74
CA ASN A 370 4.84 -15.06 14.16
C ASN A 370 4.04 -14.06 15.01
N CYS A 371 2.96 -13.55 14.44
CA CYS A 371 2.13 -12.52 15.05
C CYS A 371 1.43 -12.97 16.35
N ASP A 372 1.11 -14.25 16.51
CA ASP A 372 0.47 -14.75 17.75
C ASP A 372 1.46 -14.78 18.90
N THR A 373 2.68 -15.28 18.65
CA THR A 373 3.78 -15.27 19.62
C THR A 373 4.10 -13.83 20.03
N LEU A 374 4.24 -12.89 19.08
CA LEU A 374 4.46 -11.48 19.41
C LEU A 374 3.29 -10.87 20.20
N THR A 375 2.03 -11.18 19.84
CA THR A 375 0.85 -10.66 20.54
C THR A 375 0.77 -11.16 21.99
N LYS A 376 1.14 -12.44 22.24
CA LYS A 376 1.25 -13.03 23.58
C LYS A 376 2.34 -12.34 24.41
N LEU A 377 3.57 -12.27 23.89
CA LEU A 377 4.73 -11.64 24.57
C LEU A 377 4.50 -10.15 24.89
N MET A 378 3.71 -9.45 24.06
CA MET A 378 3.29 -8.07 24.34
C MET A 378 2.18 -7.95 25.39
N GLY A 379 1.43 -9.02 25.68
CA GLY A 379 0.16 -8.95 26.42
C GLY A 379 -0.91 -8.16 25.67
N ALA A 380 -0.82 -8.10 24.33
CA ALA A 380 -1.64 -7.25 23.49
C ALA A 380 -2.95 -7.93 23.06
N ARG A 381 -3.93 -7.13 22.67
CA ARG A 381 -5.10 -7.56 21.90
C ARG A 381 -5.03 -6.90 20.54
N GLY A 382 -5.55 -7.54 19.49
CA GLY A 382 -5.38 -7.03 18.11
C GLY A 382 -5.75 -5.55 17.91
N ARG A 383 -6.84 -5.07 18.54
CA ARG A 383 -7.27 -3.66 18.45
C ARG A 383 -6.44 -2.67 19.30
N ASP A 384 -5.61 -3.16 20.20
CA ASP A 384 -4.70 -2.35 21.04
C ASP A 384 -3.40 -1.99 20.26
N VAL A 385 -3.18 -2.59 19.07
CA VAL A 385 -2.00 -2.38 18.20
C VAL A 385 -2.34 -1.47 17.02
N LEU A 386 -1.49 -0.47 16.74
CA LEU A 386 -1.43 0.26 15.48
C LEU A 386 -0.12 -0.11 14.75
N TYR A 387 -0.23 -0.82 13.64
CA TYR A 387 0.92 -1.18 12.79
C TYR A 387 1.06 -0.21 11.62
N VAL A 388 2.29 0.24 11.40
CA VAL A 388 2.71 1.24 10.42
C VAL A 388 3.65 0.58 9.41
N GLY A 389 3.36 0.71 8.12
CA GLY A 389 4.17 0.13 7.03
C GLY A 389 3.79 0.71 5.67
N ASP A 390 4.64 0.55 4.66
CA ASP A 390 4.41 0.99 3.28
C ASP A 390 3.75 -0.09 2.40
N HIS A 391 3.92 -1.37 2.77
CA HIS A 391 3.52 -2.49 1.93
C HIS A 391 2.03 -2.83 2.13
N ILE A 392 1.20 -2.28 1.25
CA ILE A 392 -0.27 -2.44 1.26
C ILE A 392 -0.76 -3.89 1.43
N TYR A 393 -0.07 -4.87 0.84
CA TYR A 393 -0.40 -6.28 0.99
C TYR A 393 0.25 -6.93 2.21
N GLY A 394 1.59 -6.85 2.29
CA GLY A 394 2.41 -7.49 3.32
C GLY A 394 2.07 -7.06 4.74
N ASP A 395 1.95 -5.74 4.95
CA ASP A 395 1.77 -5.13 6.27
C ASP A 395 0.32 -4.86 6.59
N ILE A 396 -0.39 -4.22 5.65
CA ILE A 396 -1.69 -3.63 5.92
C ILE A 396 -2.82 -4.63 5.72
N LEU A 397 -2.96 -5.22 4.53
CA LEU A 397 -4.05 -6.16 4.23
C LEU A 397 -3.99 -7.40 5.12
N ARG A 398 -2.81 -7.99 5.31
CA ARG A 398 -2.64 -9.25 6.05
C ARG A 398 -2.81 -9.08 7.56
N SER A 399 -2.20 -8.06 8.18
CA SER A 399 -2.45 -7.76 9.61
C SER A 399 -3.92 -7.43 9.88
N LYS A 400 -4.57 -6.70 8.96
CA LYS A 400 -5.99 -6.33 9.08
C LYS A 400 -6.92 -7.53 8.98
N LYS A 401 -6.78 -8.35 7.93
CA LYS A 401 -7.68 -9.49 7.67
C LYS A 401 -7.52 -10.62 8.67
N ILE A 402 -6.29 -10.97 9.03
CA ILE A 402 -6.02 -12.19 9.82
C ILE A 402 -6.10 -11.89 11.32
N ARG A 403 -5.56 -10.74 11.77
CA ARG A 403 -5.33 -10.45 13.20
C ARG A 403 -6.08 -9.23 13.74
N GLY A 404 -6.80 -8.50 12.88
CA GLY A 404 -7.65 -7.38 13.28
C GLY A 404 -6.90 -6.16 13.83
N TRP A 405 -5.61 -6.04 13.51
CA TRP A 405 -4.78 -4.89 13.90
C TRP A 405 -5.32 -3.57 13.34
N ARG A 406 -5.01 -2.46 14.01
CA ARG A 406 -5.22 -1.12 13.44
C ARG A 406 -4.05 -0.83 12.50
N THR A 407 -4.31 -0.11 11.41
CA THR A 407 -3.36 0.02 10.30
C THR A 407 -3.13 1.46 9.88
N PHE A 408 -1.86 1.84 9.74
CA PHE A 408 -1.41 3.09 9.14
C PHE A 408 -0.57 2.75 7.91
N LEU A 409 -0.99 3.17 6.72
CA LEU A 409 -0.19 3.03 5.51
C LEU A 409 0.66 4.27 5.26
N VAL A 410 1.96 4.07 5.03
CA VAL A 410 2.87 5.10 4.52
C VAL A 410 2.85 5.06 2.98
N VAL A 411 2.68 6.22 2.34
CA VAL A 411 2.61 6.37 0.88
C VAL A 411 3.46 7.58 0.49
N PRO A 412 4.80 7.45 0.37
CA PRO A 412 5.69 8.60 0.14
C PRO A 412 5.29 9.45 -1.08
N GLU A 413 4.84 8.79 -2.15
CA GLU A 413 4.39 9.44 -3.39
C GLU A 413 3.19 10.39 -3.19
N LEU A 414 2.44 10.23 -2.08
CA LEU A 414 1.30 11.06 -1.73
C LEU A 414 1.68 12.55 -1.62
N GLN A 415 2.93 12.88 -1.32
CA GLN A 415 3.37 14.29 -1.26
C GLN A 415 3.21 14.98 -2.62
N ARG A 416 3.83 14.44 -3.68
CA ARG A 416 3.72 14.96 -5.05
C ARG A 416 2.29 14.83 -5.59
N GLU A 417 1.59 13.74 -5.27
CA GLU A 417 0.19 13.57 -5.66
C GLU A 417 -0.73 14.65 -5.09
N LEU A 418 -0.50 15.11 -3.85
CA LEU A 418 -1.27 16.17 -3.21
C LEU A 418 -1.00 17.55 -3.82
N GLU A 419 0.25 17.81 -4.23
CA GLU A 419 0.66 19.04 -4.93
C GLU A 419 -0.06 19.14 -6.28
N VAL A 420 0.10 18.12 -7.14
CA VAL A 420 -0.57 18.04 -8.45
C VAL A 420 -2.09 18.07 -8.31
N TRP A 421 -2.66 17.36 -7.33
CA TRP A 421 -4.11 17.39 -7.08
C TRP A 421 -4.62 18.77 -6.67
N SER A 422 -3.83 19.54 -5.91
CA SER A 422 -4.19 20.90 -5.51
C SER A 422 -4.21 21.85 -6.70
N GLU A 423 -3.20 21.79 -7.57
CA GLU A 423 -3.08 22.64 -8.76
C GLU A 423 -4.11 22.28 -9.85
N LYS A 424 -4.27 20.98 -10.13
CA LYS A 424 -5.08 20.47 -11.24
C LYS A 424 -6.52 20.12 -10.86
N ARG A 425 -6.94 20.49 -9.64
CA ARG A 425 -8.30 20.25 -9.11
C ARG A 425 -9.42 20.65 -10.07
N HIS A 426 -9.23 21.74 -10.81
CA HIS A 426 -10.19 22.26 -11.77
C HIS A 426 -10.49 21.28 -12.92
N LEU A 427 -9.52 20.48 -13.37
CA LEU A 427 -9.75 19.43 -14.38
C LEU A 427 -10.65 18.32 -13.84
N PHE A 428 -10.50 17.95 -12.56
CA PHE A 428 -11.37 16.97 -11.93
C PHE A 428 -12.80 17.51 -11.68
N GLN A 429 -12.94 18.81 -11.41
CA GLN A 429 -14.25 19.47 -11.32
C GLN A 429 -14.94 19.49 -12.69
N LYS A 430 -14.24 19.90 -13.75
CA LYS A 430 -14.71 19.83 -15.14
C LYS A 430 -15.13 18.41 -15.55
N LEU A 431 -14.37 17.39 -15.14
CA LEU A 431 -14.75 15.99 -15.37
C LEU A 431 -16.08 15.63 -14.67
N SER A 432 -16.25 16.07 -13.42
CA SER A 432 -17.50 15.86 -12.66
C SER A 432 -18.69 16.59 -13.30
N GLU A 433 -18.49 17.80 -13.83
CA GLU A 433 -19.51 18.58 -14.56
C GLU A 433 -19.90 17.90 -15.88
N LEU A 434 -18.94 17.31 -16.60
CA LEU A 434 -19.20 16.54 -17.82
C LEU A 434 -19.96 15.23 -17.53
N ASP A 435 -19.63 14.53 -16.44
CA ASP A 435 -20.36 13.34 -15.99
C ASP A 435 -21.81 13.69 -15.60
N ILE A 436 -22.04 14.83 -14.91
CA ILE A 436 -23.40 15.34 -14.63
C ILE A 436 -24.14 15.67 -15.92
N ARG A 437 -23.51 16.38 -16.85
CA ARG A 437 -24.10 16.73 -18.15
C ARG A 437 -24.48 15.49 -18.97
N LEU A 438 -23.68 14.42 -18.89
CA LEU A 438 -24.00 13.14 -19.51
C LEU A 438 -25.24 12.50 -18.84
N GLY A 439 -25.32 12.53 -17.51
CA GLY A 439 -26.51 12.09 -16.77
C GLY A 439 -27.77 12.89 -17.11
N ASP A 440 -27.65 14.21 -17.29
CA ASP A 440 -28.76 15.11 -17.65
C ASP A 440 -29.37 14.82 -19.02
N VAL A 441 -28.60 14.23 -19.94
CA VAL A 441 -29.08 13.78 -21.26
C VAL A 441 -29.95 12.52 -21.13
N TYR A 442 -29.59 11.59 -20.23
CA TYR A 442 -30.32 10.33 -20.05
C TYR A 442 -31.46 10.39 -19.01
N LYS A 443 -31.45 11.32 -18.05
CA LYS A 443 -32.35 11.31 -16.86
C LYS A 443 -33.86 11.27 -17.16
N ASN A 444 -34.27 11.77 -18.33
CA ASN A 444 -35.67 11.86 -18.75
C ASN A 444 -36.03 10.82 -19.82
N LEU A 445 -35.09 9.95 -20.20
CA LEU A 445 -35.34 8.84 -21.12
C LEU A 445 -35.86 7.64 -20.31
N ASP A 446 -36.85 6.96 -20.86
CA ASP A 446 -37.44 5.76 -20.28
C ASP A 446 -37.26 4.54 -21.20
N SER A 447 -37.78 3.38 -20.79
CA SER A 447 -37.69 2.15 -21.57
C SER A 447 -38.51 2.16 -22.88
N SER A 448 -39.21 3.24 -23.21
CA SER A 448 -39.91 3.42 -24.48
C SER A 448 -39.10 4.23 -25.51
N CYS A 449 -38.05 4.92 -25.08
CA CYS A 449 -37.14 5.67 -25.95
C CYS A 449 -36.40 4.72 -26.91
N ARG A 450 -36.58 4.94 -28.22
CA ARG A 450 -35.94 4.15 -29.29
C ARG A 450 -34.75 4.85 -29.95
N GLU A 451 -34.56 6.13 -29.67
CA GLU A 451 -33.46 6.93 -30.22
C GLU A 451 -32.40 7.14 -29.14
N ASN A 452 -31.15 6.82 -29.47
CA ASN A 452 -30.01 7.09 -28.61
C ASN A 452 -29.56 8.55 -28.78
N PRO A 453 -29.38 9.31 -27.69
CA PRO A 453 -28.91 10.69 -27.79
C PRO A 453 -27.45 10.76 -28.22
N ASP A 454 -27.09 11.72 -29.09
CA ASP A 454 -25.69 11.94 -29.44
C ASP A 454 -24.90 12.52 -28.26
N ILE A 455 -23.98 11.71 -27.76
CA ILE A 455 -23.06 12.03 -26.66
C ILE A 455 -21.61 12.15 -27.11
N SER A 456 -21.34 12.12 -28.43
CA SER A 456 -19.98 12.08 -29.01
C SER A 456 -19.12 13.27 -28.59
N GLN A 457 -19.71 14.47 -28.57
CA GLN A 457 -19.02 15.68 -28.10
C GLN A 457 -18.64 15.60 -26.61
N VAL A 458 -19.55 15.11 -25.76
CA VAL A 458 -19.32 14.98 -24.31
C VAL A 458 -18.31 13.87 -24.02
N LYS A 459 -18.44 12.69 -24.66
CA LYS A 459 -17.45 11.60 -24.64
C LYS A 459 -16.05 12.11 -25.06
N SER A 460 -15.95 12.97 -26.08
CA SER A 460 -14.68 13.57 -26.51
C SER A 460 -14.07 14.53 -25.46
N GLN A 461 -14.88 15.41 -24.87
CA GLN A 461 -14.44 16.33 -23.83
C GLN A 461 -14.00 15.61 -22.54
N ILE A 462 -14.70 14.52 -22.17
CA ILE A 462 -14.32 13.63 -21.07
C ILE A 462 -12.94 13.02 -21.34
N ARG A 463 -12.75 12.36 -22.50
CA ARG A 463 -11.47 11.72 -22.87
C ARG A 463 -10.30 12.71 -22.86
N THR A 464 -10.50 13.90 -23.42
CA THR A 464 -9.47 14.97 -23.43
C THR A 464 -9.12 15.43 -22.02
N THR A 465 -10.11 15.65 -21.16
CA THR A 465 -9.91 16.13 -19.78
C THR A 465 -9.26 15.05 -18.89
N ILE A 466 -9.59 13.76 -19.11
CA ILE A 466 -8.93 12.63 -18.44
C ILE A 466 -7.45 12.58 -18.83
N HIS A 467 -7.13 12.69 -20.12
CA HIS A 467 -5.75 12.65 -20.60
C HIS A 467 -4.92 13.82 -20.05
N GLU A 468 -5.45 15.05 -20.07
CA GLU A 468 -4.80 16.24 -19.50
C GLU A 468 -4.53 16.10 -17.98
N LEU A 469 -5.51 15.54 -17.24
CA LEU A 469 -5.37 15.28 -15.81
C LEU A 469 -4.32 14.21 -15.53
N ASP A 470 -4.37 13.07 -16.22
CA ASP A 470 -3.43 11.97 -15.97
C ASP A 470 -1.99 12.35 -16.36
N MET A 471 -1.77 13.03 -17.49
CA MET A 471 -0.45 13.52 -17.89
C MET A 471 0.16 14.53 -16.90
N SER A 472 -0.65 15.21 -16.08
CA SER A 472 -0.16 16.10 -15.04
C SER A 472 0.58 15.36 -13.91
N TYR A 473 0.38 14.04 -13.76
CA TYR A 473 1.11 13.20 -12.80
C TYR A 473 2.35 12.55 -13.42
N GLY A 474 2.23 12.07 -14.65
CA GLY A 474 3.27 11.36 -15.40
C GLY A 474 2.65 10.50 -16.52
N ALA A 475 3.48 9.78 -17.28
CA ALA A 475 3.02 9.01 -18.45
C ALA A 475 1.98 7.92 -18.10
N LEU A 476 2.10 7.29 -16.92
CA LEU A 476 1.13 6.33 -16.41
C LEU A 476 0.01 6.94 -15.54
N GLY A 477 0.00 8.27 -15.34
CA GLY A 477 -0.96 8.99 -14.51
C GLY A 477 -0.89 8.70 -13.00
N SER A 478 -1.80 9.29 -12.22
CA SER A 478 -1.83 9.18 -10.75
C SER A 478 -1.85 7.73 -10.25
N ILE A 479 -1.13 7.42 -9.18
CA ILE A 479 -1.12 6.09 -8.55
C ILE A 479 -2.52 5.68 -8.03
N PHE A 480 -3.39 6.67 -7.79
CA PHE A 480 -4.72 6.46 -7.22
C PHE A 480 -5.85 6.37 -8.26
N ARG A 481 -5.66 6.88 -9.49
CA ARG A 481 -6.75 7.02 -10.48
C ARG A 481 -6.28 7.08 -11.94
N CYS A 482 -7.24 6.87 -12.84
CA CYS A 482 -7.22 7.26 -14.25
C CYS A 482 -8.52 8.05 -14.47
N GLY A 483 -8.41 9.39 -14.55
CA GLY A 483 -9.58 10.26 -14.54
C GLY A 483 -10.50 10.08 -13.31
N SER A 484 -11.76 9.72 -13.57
CA SER A 484 -12.77 9.44 -12.54
C SER A 484 -12.64 8.04 -11.91
N ARG A 485 -11.94 7.10 -12.56
CA ARG A 485 -11.84 5.70 -12.13
C ARG A 485 -10.68 5.49 -11.16
N GLN A 486 -10.94 4.85 -10.02
CA GLN A 486 -9.92 4.53 -9.01
C GLN A 486 -9.09 3.31 -9.43
N THR A 487 -7.80 3.30 -9.09
CA THR A 487 -6.93 2.13 -9.25
C THR A 487 -7.24 1.04 -8.22
N HIS A 488 -6.81 -0.19 -8.52
CA HIS A 488 -6.78 -1.28 -7.56
C HIS A 488 -6.06 -0.87 -6.26
N PHE A 489 -4.92 -0.20 -6.37
CA PHE A 489 -4.15 0.32 -5.22
C PHE A 489 -5.00 1.26 -4.35
N ALA A 490 -5.63 2.30 -4.91
CA ALA A 490 -6.51 3.19 -4.15
C ALA A 490 -7.66 2.44 -3.44
N SER A 491 -8.25 1.44 -4.10
CA SER A 491 -9.31 0.62 -3.50
C SER A 491 -8.82 -0.21 -2.31
N GLN A 492 -7.57 -0.70 -2.35
CA GLN A 492 -6.95 -1.41 -1.24
C GLN A 492 -6.66 -0.47 -0.06
N ILE A 493 -6.18 0.75 -0.31
CA ILE A 493 -5.98 1.76 0.75
C ILE A 493 -7.31 2.03 1.46
N ALA A 494 -8.35 2.39 0.69
CA ALA A 494 -9.68 2.69 1.22
C ALA A 494 -10.24 1.51 2.05
N ARG A 495 -10.01 0.26 1.61
CA ARG A 495 -10.53 -0.94 2.25
C ARG A 495 -9.73 -1.44 3.46
N TYR A 496 -8.39 -1.30 3.47
CA TYR A 496 -7.51 -1.98 4.44
C TYR A 496 -6.68 -1.05 5.34
N ALA A 497 -6.27 0.13 4.87
CA ALA A 497 -5.56 1.12 5.68
C ALA A 497 -6.57 1.95 6.50
N ASP A 498 -6.57 1.87 7.84
CA ASP A 498 -7.48 2.69 8.66
C ASP A 498 -7.09 4.18 8.59
N LEU A 499 -5.79 4.43 8.64
CA LEU A 499 -5.12 5.71 8.45
C LEU A 499 -4.12 5.61 7.28
N TYR A 500 -3.82 6.73 6.62
CA TYR A 500 -2.69 6.83 5.69
C TYR A 500 -2.14 8.26 5.62
N ALA A 501 -0.87 8.41 5.25
CA ALA A 501 -0.20 9.69 5.06
C ALA A 501 1.05 9.53 4.16
N CYS A 502 1.68 10.63 3.76
CA CYS A 502 2.98 10.61 3.09
C CYS A 502 4.08 10.02 3.99
N THR A 503 4.10 10.41 5.27
CA THR A 503 5.03 9.90 6.29
C THR A 503 4.29 9.61 7.60
N PHE A 504 4.77 8.62 8.36
CA PHE A 504 4.30 8.33 9.72
C PHE A 504 4.58 9.50 10.69
N LEU A 505 5.58 10.34 10.39
CA LEU A 505 5.95 11.51 11.18
C LEU A 505 4.81 12.52 11.31
N ASN A 506 3.78 12.46 10.45
CA ASN A 506 2.57 13.25 10.63
C ASN A 506 1.85 12.98 11.95
N LEU A 507 2.10 11.85 12.64
CA LEU A 507 1.65 11.60 14.01
C LEU A 507 2.16 12.67 15.00
N PHE A 508 3.33 13.27 14.76
CA PHE A 508 3.93 14.31 15.61
C PHE A 508 3.01 15.54 15.80
N TYR A 509 2.10 15.77 14.86
CA TYR A 509 1.17 16.90 14.88
C TYR A 509 -0.16 16.61 15.58
N TYR A 510 -0.36 15.41 16.14
CA TYR A 510 -1.60 14.98 16.80
C TYR A 510 -1.31 14.54 18.25
N PRO A 511 -2.14 14.92 19.23
CA PRO A 511 -1.99 14.41 20.59
C PRO A 511 -2.35 12.92 20.65
N PHE A 512 -1.74 12.15 21.56
CA PHE A 512 -2.06 10.71 21.70
C PHE A 512 -3.46 10.42 22.26
N SER A 513 -4.22 11.44 22.64
CA SER A 513 -5.67 11.37 22.92
C SER A 513 -6.55 11.58 21.68
N TYR A 514 -5.97 11.87 20.51
CA TYR A 514 -6.74 12.27 19.32
C TYR A 514 -7.68 11.17 18.81
N PHE A 515 -8.88 11.59 18.41
CA PHE A 515 -9.87 10.74 17.76
C PHE A 515 -9.97 11.08 16.27
N PHE A 516 -9.33 10.26 15.44
CA PHE A 516 -9.51 10.27 14.00
C PHE A 516 -10.95 9.88 13.66
N ARG A 517 -11.63 10.72 12.88
CA ARG A 517 -13.03 10.52 12.45
C ARG A 517 -13.09 10.34 10.95
N SER A 518 -13.59 9.19 10.50
CA SER A 518 -14.12 9.02 9.16
C SER A 518 -15.62 9.36 9.15
N PRO A 519 -16.19 9.91 8.06
CA PRO A 519 -17.64 9.94 7.86
C PRO A 519 -18.24 8.52 7.93
N SER A 520 -19.51 8.41 8.34
CA SER A 520 -20.25 7.16 8.19
C SER A 520 -20.42 6.84 6.70
N ALA A 521 -20.11 5.62 6.29
CA ALA A 521 -20.46 5.13 4.96
C ALA A 521 -21.97 4.92 4.90
N LEU A 522 -22.60 5.48 3.87
CA LEU A 522 -24.01 5.27 3.56
C LEU A 522 -24.11 4.45 2.28
N LEU A 523 -25.06 3.52 2.24
CA LEU A 523 -25.51 2.87 1.01
C LEU A 523 -26.26 3.90 0.15
N PRO A 524 -26.32 3.73 -1.19
CA PRO A 524 -26.92 4.73 -2.07
C PRO A 524 -28.34 5.16 -1.65
N HIS A 525 -29.20 4.20 -1.27
CA HIS A 525 -30.57 4.48 -0.83
C HIS A 525 -30.68 5.28 0.47
N GLU A 526 -29.68 5.18 1.37
CA GLU A 526 -29.63 5.97 2.62
C GLU A 526 -29.22 7.43 2.36
N SER A 527 -28.65 7.71 1.18
CA SER A 527 -28.19 9.06 0.79
C SER A 527 -29.17 9.82 -0.12
N THR A 528 -30.02 9.12 -0.87
CA THR A 528 -30.95 9.72 -1.85
C THR A 528 -32.39 9.86 -1.34
N VAL A 529 -32.80 9.03 -0.38
CA VAL A 529 -34.15 9.10 0.21
C VAL A 529 -34.15 10.14 1.33
N LEU A 530 -34.53 11.38 0.98
CA LEU A 530 -34.97 12.35 1.99
C LEU A 530 -36.20 11.78 2.73
N PRO A 531 -36.34 11.99 4.05
CA PRO A 531 -37.55 11.63 4.75
C PRO A 531 -38.74 12.27 4.05
N GLN A 532 -39.74 11.46 3.67
CA GLN A 532 -41.03 12.01 3.27
C GLN A 532 -41.52 12.84 4.45
N ALA A 533 -41.62 14.16 4.25
CA ALA A 533 -42.28 15.03 5.20
C ALA A 533 -43.66 14.42 5.45
N THR A 534 -43.93 14.04 6.70
CA THR A 534 -45.24 13.53 7.09
C THR A 534 -46.25 14.63 6.82
N VAL A 535 -46.94 14.52 5.68
CA VAL A 535 -48.10 15.35 5.34
C VAL A 535 -49.11 15.07 6.44
N GLY A 536 -49.13 15.96 7.43
CA GLY A 536 -49.95 15.81 8.62
C GLY A 536 -51.39 15.69 8.17
N ARG A 537 -52.04 14.57 8.50
CA ARG A 537 -53.50 14.49 8.44
C ARG A 537 -54.02 15.62 9.30
N GLY A 538 -54.63 16.61 8.65
CA GLY A 538 -54.97 17.88 9.29
C GLY A 538 -55.80 17.67 10.55
N ASN A 539 -55.39 18.32 11.64
CA ASN A 539 -56.25 18.52 12.80
C ASN A 539 -56.97 19.87 12.58
N PRO A 540 -58.26 19.89 12.21
CA PRO A 540 -58.92 21.09 11.72
C PRO A 540 -59.33 22.00 12.87
N ARG A 541 -58.36 22.66 13.50
CA ARG A 541 -58.63 23.55 14.64
C ARG A 541 -57.52 24.56 14.94
N LEU A 542 -57.18 25.43 13.97
CA LEU A 542 -56.71 26.80 14.26
C LEU A 542 -56.73 27.76 13.03
N GLU A 543 -57.84 27.83 12.30
CA GLU A 543 -58.08 28.90 11.31
C GLU A 543 -59.32 29.73 11.69
N SER A 544 -59.19 30.51 12.75
CA SER A 544 -59.96 31.73 12.95
C SER A 544 -59.22 32.65 13.92
N LEU A 545 -58.71 33.77 13.41
CA LEU A 545 -58.65 35.11 14.04
C LEU A 545 -57.74 36.05 13.20
N VAL A 546 -58.39 37.02 12.54
CA VAL A 546 -58.02 38.45 12.48
C VAL A 546 -56.60 38.76 11.95
N GLU A 547 -56.45 39.10 10.66
CA GLU A 547 -56.68 40.44 10.06
C GLU A 547 -55.57 41.49 10.28
N THR A 548 -55.14 42.09 9.17
CA THR A 548 -54.65 43.47 9.01
C THR A 548 -53.44 43.96 9.81
N GLY A 549 -52.42 44.45 9.10
CA GLY A 549 -51.24 45.06 9.72
C GLY A 549 -51.38 46.55 10.07
N LYS A 550 -50.53 46.99 11.00
CA LYS A 550 -50.03 48.36 11.20
C LYS A 550 -48.74 48.27 12.03
N GLY A 551 -47.69 49.03 11.67
CA GLY A 551 -46.54 49.29 12.55
C GLY A 551 -46.83 50.44 13.54
N PRO A 552 -45.84 51.18 14.07
CA PRO A 552 -44.37 51.07 13.91
C PRO A 552 -43.61 51.10 15.27
N SER A 553 -42.27 51.23 15.24
CA SER A 553 -41.37 51.84 16.28
C SER A 553 -41.51 51.37 17.76
N THR A 554 -40.46 50.96 18.48
CA THR A 554 -39.31 51.81 18.90
C THR A 554 -38.10 50.99 19.37
N ALA A 555 -36.89 51.53 19.18
CA ALA A 555 -35.67 51.19 19.94
C ALA A 555 -35.46 52.25 21.07
N PRO A 556 -34.35 52.32 21.86
CA PRO A 556 -33.11 51.51 21.89
C PRO A 556 -32.57 51.18 23.33
N VAL A 557 -31.29 50.77 23.44
CA VAL A 557 -30.41 50.71 24.65
C VAL A 557 -30.69 49.57 25.66
N GLY A 558 -29.71 48.88 26.27
CA GLY A 558 -28.25 48.79 26.06
C GLY A 558 -27.47 48.13 27.23
N HIS A 559 -26.35 47.45 26.91
CA HIS A 559 -25.20 47.05 27.77
C HIS A 559 -25.32 46.09 28.99
N ILE A 560 -24.13 45.59 29.40
CA ILE A 560 -23.72 44.88 30.64
C ILE A 560 -24.04 43.35 30.63
N ILE A 561 -23.10 42.41 30.38
CA ILE A 561 -21.86 41.96 31.09
C ILE A 561 -22.13 40.95 32.23
N SER A 562 -21.21 39.98 32.41
CA SER A 562 -21.10 38.96 33.49
C SER A 562 -22.04 37.74 33.37
N ASP A 563 -21.70 36.51 33.78
CA ASP A 563 -20.41 35.93 34.21
C ASP A 563 -20.45 34.37 34.26
N LEU A 564 -19.31 33.73 34.60
CA LEU A 564 -19.13 32.45 35.34
C LEU A 564 -19.95 31.19 34.90
N SER A 565 -19.39 30.10 34.35
CA SER A 565 -18.38 29.12 34.87
C SER A 565 -18.93 27.93 35.69
N LEU A 566 -18.26 26.76 35.57
CA LEU A 566 -18.25 25.61 36.52
C LEU A 566 -19.53 24.72 36.61
N ASN A 567 -19.50 23.42 36.99
CA ASN A 567 -18.51 22.33 36.85
C ASN A 567 -19.17 20.97 37.23
N SER A 568 -18.40 19.87 37.17
CA SER A 568 -18.52 18.61 37.97
C SER A 568 -19.60 17.54 37.70
N SER A 569 -19.11 16.42 37.15
CA SER A 569 -19.22 15.01 37.62
C SER A 569 -20.32 14.51 38.59
N ALA A 570 -20.87 13.32 38.29
CA ALA A 570 -20.88 12.14 39.19
C ALA A 570 -21.29 10.85 38.44
N ALA A 571 -21.01 9.67 39.01
CA ALA A 571 -21.24 8.35 38.41
C ALA A 571 -22.26 7.51 39.20
N ALA A 572 -22.87 6.49 38.56
CA ALA A 572 -23.32 5.24 39.20
C ALA A 572 -23.77 4.16 38.19
N THR A 573 -23.36 2.91 38.42
CA THR A 573 -24.01 1.68 37.93
C THR A 573 -25.14 1.25 38.88
N PRO A 574 -26.04 0.31 38.48
CA PRO A 574 -25.99 -0.99 39.16
C PRO A 574 -26.31 -2.22 38.28
N VAL A 575 -26.19 -3.40 38.89
CA VAL A 575 -26.38 -4.76 38.35
C VAL A 575 -27.38 -5.51 39.23
N MET A 576 -28.28 -6.34 38.68
CA MET A 576 -28.58 -7.73 39.09
C MET A 576 -29.89 -8.32 38.48
N SER A 577 -29.92 -9.65 38.41
CA SER A 577 -30.91 -10.57 37.82
C SER A 577 -31.91 -11.10 38.90
N PRO A 578 -32.56 -12.30 38.80
CA PRO A 578 -33.28 -12.99 37.70
C PRO A 578 -34.67 -13.57 38.11
N SER A 579 -35.52 -14.02 37.15
CA SER A 579 -36.44 -15.17 37.32
C SER A 579 -37.14 -15.57 36.00
N GLY A 580 -37.45 -16.86 35.81
CA GLY A 580 -38.19 -17.40 34.64
C GLY A 580 -39.73 -17.35 34.84
N GLY A 581 -40.58 -17.90 33.98
CA GLY A 581 -40.41 -18.65 32.73
C GLY A 581 -41.74 -19.39 32.40
N THR A 582 -42.00 -19.82 31.15
CA THR A 582 -42.98 -20.87 30.75
C THR A 582 -42.91 -21.08 29.21
N GLN A 583 -43.14 -22.32 28.75
CA GLN A 583 -43.13 -22.73 27.33
C GLN A 583 -44.46 -22.44 26.61
N ILE A 584 -44.48 -22.46 25.26
CA ILE A 584 -45.29 -23.45 24.47
C ILE A 584 -45.02 -23.33 22.93
N THR A 585 -44.70 -24.48 22.33
CA THR A 585 -44.81 -24.94 20.92
C THR A 585 -44.67 -23.98 19.71
N GLY A 586 -43.56 -24.12 18.96
CA GLY A 586 -43.52 -25.02 17.79
C GLY A 586 -44.14 -24.59 16.44
N LEU A 587 -43.28 -24.38 15.43
CA LEU A 587 -43.42 -24.91 14.05
C LEU A 587 -42.06 -24.92 13.33
N VAL A 588 -41.91 -25.80 12.34
CA VAL A 588 -40.62 -26.32 11.81
C VAL A 588 -40.54 -26.17 10.28
N SER A 589 -39.32 -26.31 9.74
CA SER A 589 -38.96 -26.52 8.31
C SER A 589 -38.77 -25.27 7.44
N THR A 590 -37.76 -25.16 6.56
CA THR A 590 -36.66 -26.10 6.18
C THR A 590 -35.33 -25.35 6.07
N GLY A 591 -34.23 -26.04 6.39
CA GLY A 591 -32.87 -25.63 6.00
C GLY A 591 -32.30 -26.61 4.98
N SER A 592 -31.52 -26.12 4.00
CA SER A 592 -30.81 -26.96 3.04
C SER A 592 -29.31 -26.91 3.29
N ALA A 593 -28.69 -28.08 3.41
CA ALA A 593 -27.26 -28.23 3.64
C ALA A 593 -26.71 -29.41 2.81
N ALA A 594 -25.68 -29.13 2.02
CA ALA A 594 -24.84 -30.08 1.30
C ALA A 594 -23.58 -29.31 0.83
N ASN A 595 -22.40 -29.88 0.70
CA ASN A 595 -21.90 -31.17 1.17
C ASN A 595 -20.37 -31.05 1.31
N SER A 596 -19.76 -31.76 2.25
CA SER A 596 -18.31 -31.82 2.41
C SER A 596 -17.82 -33.26 2.23
N ALA A 597 -16.91 -33.48 1.28
CA ALA A 597 -16.29 -34.78 1.03
C ALA A 597 -14.80 -34.69 1.36
N GLY A 598 -14.31 -35.60 2.22
CA GLY A 598 -12.91 -35.67 2.64
C GLY A 598 -12.07 -36.58 1.74
N PHE A 599 -10.76 -36.33 1.70
CA PHE A 599 -9.77 -37.22 1.08
C PHE A 599 -9.07 -38.08 2.15
N PRO A 600 -8.71 -39.35 1.84
CA PRO A 600 -8.01 -40.24 2.76
C PRO A 600 -6.48 -40.04 2.75
N LYS A 601 -5.84 -40.39 3.86
CA LYS A 601 -4.39 -40.64 3.96
C LYS A 601 -4.03 -41.98 3.30
N LEU A 602 -2.82 -42.08 2.74
CA LEU A 602 -2.04 -43.32 2.60
C LEU A 602 -0.54 -43.02 2.73
N ASP A 603 0.23 -44.06 3.06
CA ASP A 603 1.54 -43.98 3.73
C ASP A 603 2.77 -43.84 2.83
N LEU A 604 3.92 -43.51 3.46
CA LEU A 604 5.26 -43.75 2.90
C LEU A 604 5.61 -45.23 3.02
N ASP A 605 6.27 -45.79 2.00
CA ASP A 605 7.37 -46.73 2.27
C ASP A 605 8.42 -46.74 1.13
N SER A 606 9.58 -47.30 1.46
CA SER A 606 10.87 -47.19 0.75
C SER A 606 11.16 -48.31 -0.27
N ALA A 607 11.95 -48.00 -1.32
CA ALA A 607 12.64 -49.02 -2.13
C ALA A 607 13.91 -48.49 -2.82
N LYS A 608 14.81 -49.40 -3.18
CA LYS A 608 16.23 -49.14 -3.56
C LYS A 608 16.52 -49.37 -5.05
N VAL A 609 17.56 -48.68 -5.52
CA VAL A 609 18.65 -49.15 -6.43
C VAL A 609 18.27 -49.99 -7.66
N SER A 610 18.68 -49.49 -8.83
CA SER A 610 19.22 -50.32 -9.92
C SER A 610 20.30 -49.53 -10.66
N GLN A 611 21.48 -50.12 -10.83
CA GLN A 611 22.42 -49.69 -11.87
C GLN A 611 21.92 -50.25 -13.21
N ASP A 612 22.14 -49.55 -14.32
CA ASP A 612 22.82 -50.22 -15.43
C ASP A 612 23.60 -49.23 -16.30
N SER A 613 24.38 -49.81 -17.19
CA SER A 613 25.55 -49.27 -17.85
C SER A 613 25.34 -49.12 -19.36
N SER A 614 26.03 -48.15 -19.97
CA SER A 614 26.82 -48.40 -21.18
C SER A 614 27.54 -47.14 -21.66
N VAL A 615 28.81 -47.33 -21.98
CA VAL A 615 29.69 -46.40 -22.67
C VAL A 615 29.88 -46.95 -24.10
N PRO A 616 30.07 -46.09 -25.12
CA PRO A 616 31.28 -46.28 -25.90
C PRO A 616 32.11 -45.00 -26.01
N THR A 617 33.38 -45.14 -25.64
CA THR A 617 34.46 -44.20 -25.90
C THR A 617 35.01 -44.45 -27.30
N GLU A 618 35.32 -43.40 -28.05
CA GLU A 618 36.52 -43.27 -28.92
C GLU A 618 36.37 -41.98 -29.77
N GLY A 619 37.38 -41.14 -29.95
CA GLY A 619 38.72 -41.12 -29.34
C GLY A 619 39.65 -40.17 -30.12
N LYS A 620 40.77 -39.76 -29.48
CA LYS A 620 41.95 -39.09 -30.08
C LYS A 620 41.74 -37.67 -30.65
N GLN A 621 42.73 -36.77 -30.65
CA GLN A 621 43.95 -36.56 -29.82
C GLN A 621 44.61 -35.27 -30.35
N VAL A 622 45.18 -34.41 -29.46
CA VAL A 622 46.33 -33.52 -29.79
C VAL A 622 45.98 -32.35 -30.76
N ARG A 623 46.48 -31.11 -30.69
CA ARG A 623 47.74 -30.53 -30.15
C ARG A 623 47.56 -29.09 -29.66
N SER A 624 48.56 -28.62 -28.92
CA SER A 624 48.81 -27.23 -28.52
C SER A 624 49.05 -26.25 -29.68
N GLY A 625 48.82 -24.95 -29.42
CA GLY A 625 49.26 -23.85 -30.27
C GLY A 625 49.04 -22.49 -29.61
N GLU A 626 50.02 -22.00 -28.85
CA GLU A 626 50.13 -20.58 -28.48
C GLU A 626 50.63 -19.76 -29.67
N ALA A 627 50.14 -18.53 -29.82
CA ALA A 627 50.74 -17.50 -30.67
C ALA A 627 50.39 -16.11 -30.12
N ASP A 628 51.42 -15.30 -29.86
CA ASP A 628 51.36 -13.93 -29.34
C ASP A 628 51.04 -12.87 -30.41
N ALA A 629 50.59 -11.70 -29.94
CA ALA A 629 50.62 -10.38 -30.59
C ALA A 629 49.81 -10.21 -31.90
N ASP A 630 49.20 -9.07 -32.20
CA ASP A 630 49.66 -7.69 -31.93
C ASP A 630 48.48 -6.71 -31.78
N SER A 631 48.80 -5.51 -31.29
CA SER A 631 47.89 -4.38 -31.12
C SER A 631 47.68 -3.59 -32.42
N ASP A 632 46.44 -3.24 -32.76
CA ASP A 632 46.21 -2.03 -33.56
C ASP A 632 44.90 -1.30 -33.23
N LYS A 633 44.88 -0.01 -33.57
CA LYS A 633 43.96 1.01 -33.04
C LYS A 633 42.58 0.91 -33.70
N PHE A 634 41.55 0.71 -32.89
CA PHE A 634 40.18 1.07 -33.27
C PHE A 634 39.65 2.22 -32.41
N LYS A 635 39.38 3.37 -33.05
CA LYS A 635 38.64 4.47 -32.43
C LYS A 635 37.16 4.07 -32.34
N PRO A 636 36.48 4.21 -31.19
CA PRO A 636 35.05 3.95 -31.13
C PRO A 636 34.30 5.00 -31.98
N PRO A 637 33.25 4.60 -32.73
CA PRO A 637 32.41 5.55 -33.44
C PRO A 637 31.69 6.45 -32.45
N LYS A 638 31.79 7.77 -32.66
CA LYS A 638 31.00 8.76 -31.89
C LYS A 638 29.54 8.71 -32.33
N PHE A 639 28.76 7.79 -31.78
CA PHE A 639 27.31 7.91 -31.84
C PHE A 639 26.87 9.11 -30.99
N LYS A 640 26.41 10.16 -31.67
CA LYS A 640 25.74 11.28 -31.00
C LYS A 640 24.43 10.77 -30.45
N TYR A 641 24.35 10.62 -29.13
CA TYR A 641 23.07 10.51 -28.44
C TYR A 641 22.19 11.69 -28.83
N ARG A 642 21.04 11.41 -29.44
CA ARG A 642 20.07 12.44 -29.81
C ARG A 642 19.27 12.82 -28.58
N LYS A 643 19.83 13.73 -27.77
CA LYS A 643 19.19 14.28 -26.56
C LYS A 643 17.81 14.90 -26.85
N ASP A 644 17.55 15.21 -28.12
CA ASP A 644 16.33 15.86 -28.63
C ASP A 644 15.20 14.88 -29.01
N SER A 645 15.31 13.59 -28.69
CA SER A 645 14.27 12.57 -29.00
C SER A 645 13.46 12.10 -27.79
N LEU A 646 13.66 12.70 -26.60
CA LEU A 646 12.87 12.43 -25.39
C LEU A 646 11.92 13.58 -25.00
N VAL A 647 11.69 14.55 -25.89
CA VAL A 647 10.36 15.15 -25.98
C VAL A 647 9.53 14.20 -26.82
N PRO A 648 8.43 13.63 -26.31
CA PRO A 648 7.64 12.71 -27.12
C PRO A 648 7.07 13.45 -28.32
N GLN A 649 7.47 13.06 -29.53
CA GLN A 649 6.89 13.58 -30.76
C GLN A 649 5.45 13.07 -30.89
N GLY A 650 4.52 13.80 -30.28
CA GLY A 650 3.11 13.44 -30.25
C GLY A 650 2.84 12.17 -29.44
N VAL A 651 2.87 12.26 -28.10
CA VAL A 651 2.04 11.35 -27.29
C VAL A 651 0.58 11.76 -27.48
N THR A 652 0.03 11.33 -28.61
CA THR A 652 -1.40 11.06 -28.72
C THR A 652 -1.64 9.77 -27.95
N HIS A 653 -2.27 9.86 -26.77
CA HIS A 653 -3.15 8.78 -26.37
C HIS A 653 -4.20 8.65 -27.48
N HIS A 654 -3.99 7.72 -28.40
CA HIS A 654 -4.95 7.44 -29.46
C HIS A 654 -6.22 6.85 -28.82
N HIS A 655 -7.11 7.78 -28.52
CA HIS A 655 -8.51 7.59 -28.15
C HIS A 655 -9.38 8.16 -29.28
N ASP A 656 -8.98 7.91 -30.52
CA ASP A 656 -9.82 8.03 -31.71
C ASP A 656 -10.80 6.85 -31.67
N THR A 657 -12.09 7.12 -31.48
CA THR A 657 -13.16 7.15 -32.51
C THR A 657 -13.79 5.77 -32.63
N ASP A 658 -15.06 5.75 -33.03
CA ASP A 658 -15.90 4.56 -33.20
C ASP A 658 -16.31 3.95 -31.83
N ASP A 659 -17.49 4.27 -31.29
CA ASP A 659 -18.87 4.06 -31.76
C ASP A 659 -19.36 2.66 -31.36
N ASP A 660 -20.24 2.63 -30.37
CA ASP A 660 -20.81 1.41 -29.79
C ASP A 660 -21.99 0.95 -30.67
N SER A 661 -21.77 0.81 -31.98
CA SER A 661 -22.77 0.34 -32.93
C SER A 661 -22.83 -1.19 -32.87
N GLU A 662 -23.86 -1.74 -32.22
CA GLU A 662 -24.15 -3.16 -32.27
C GLU A 662 -24.40 -3.59 -33.73
N GLY A 663 -23.71 -4.64 -34.17
CA GLY A 663 -23.79 -5.13 -35.54
C GLY A 663 -25.07 -5.92 -35.81
N GLU A 664 -26.18 -5.22 -36.06
CA GLU A 664 -27.38 -5.85 -36.63
C GLU A 664 -27.18 -6.14 -38.13
N SER A 665 -26.97 -7.41 -38.47
CA SER A 665 -26.91 -7.88 -39.85
C SER A 665 -28.32 -8.24 -40.37
N GLU A 666 -29.08 -7.25 -40.83
CA GLU A 666 -30.25 -7.49 -41.67
C GLU A 666 -29.86 -7.59 -43.15
N ASP A 667 -29.66 -8.82 -43.64
CA ASP A 667 -29.53 -9.07 -45.08
C ASP A 667 -30.93 -9.26 -45.70
N SER A 668 -31.29 -8.37 -46.63
CA SER A 668 -32.55 -8.43 -47.39
C SER A 668 -32.27 -8.33 -48.89
N GLY A 669 -32.15 -9.50 -49.54
CA GLY A 669 -31.84 -9.60 -50.97
C GLY A 669 -32.46 -10.84 -51.63
N HIS A 670 -33.60 -10.66 -52.31
CA HIS A 670 -34.21 -11.71 -53.14
C HIS A 670 -33.26 -12.25 -54.23
N ASN A 671 -33.22 -13.58 -54.41
CA ASN A 671 -33.38 -14.13 -55.77
C ASN A 671 -33.91 -15.58 -55.80
N GLN A 672 -34.53 -15.94 -56.93
CA GLN A 672 -35.37 -17.13 -57.10
C GLN A 672 -34.60 -18.42 -57.53
N PRO A 673 -35.25 -19.62 -57.48
CA PRO A 673 -34.55 -20.90 -57.43
C PRO A 673 -34.51 -21.67 -58.76
N THR A 674 -33.59 -22.66 -58.85
CA THR A 674 -33.65 -23.72 -59.87
C THR A 674 -33.26 -25.11 -59.32
N GLY A 675 -34.22 -26.04 -59.36
CA GLY A 675 -33.97 -27.36 -59.98
C GLY A 675 -33.52 -28.55 -59.11
N GLY A 676 -34.49 -29.38 -58.70
CA GLY A 676 -34.39 -30.85 -58.56
C GLY A 676 -33.67 -31.40 -57.32
N ALA A 677 -33.98 -32.59 -56.82
CA ALA A 677 -35.07 -33.56 -57.03
C ALA A 677 -34.78 -34.73 -56.05
N GLY A 678 -35.77 -35.33 -55.39
CA GLY A 678 -35.51 -36.53 -54.58
C GLY A 678 -36.47 -36.81 -53.41
N ASN A 679 -37.45 -37.66 -53.67
CA ASN A 679 -38.24 -38.47 -52.71
C ASN A 679 -37.43 -38.97 -51.48
N ALA A 680 -37.95 -39.22 -50.26
CA ALA A 680 -39.24 -39.00 -49.57
C ALA A 680 -39.00 -39.32 -48.05
N ARG A 681 -39.92 -39.59 -47.10
CA ARG A 681 -41.37 -39.88 -47.07
C ARG A 681 -41.95 -39.67 -45.63
N ARG A 682 -43.25 -39.34 -45.55
CA ARG A 682 -44.27 -39.53 -44.48
C ARG A 682 -43.90 -40.40 -43.25
N LYS A 683 -44.40 -40.20 -42.01
CA LYS A 683 -45.43 -39.35 -41.34
C LYS A 683 -45.13 -39.39 -39.80
N GLY A 684 -45.36 -38.36 -38.97
CA GLY A 684 -46.59 -38.12 -38.17
C GLY A 684 -46.96 -39.25 -37.17
N GLY A 685 -47.23 -39.05 -35.86
CA GLY A 685 -47.23 -37.86 -34.99
C GLY A 685 -47.93 -38.13 -33.62
N GLN A 686 -47.86 -37.17 -32.67
CA GLN A 686 -48.74 -36.94 -31.49
C GLN A 686 -48.90 -37.96 -30.31
N HIS A 687 -48.66 -37.42 -29.10
CA HIS A 687 -49.35 -37.58 -27.79
C HIS A 687 -49.25 -38.85 -26.87
N SER A 688 -49.15 -38.53 -25.58
CA SER A 688 -49.00 -39.26 -24.28
C SER A 688 -50.23 -40.10 -23.82
N PRO A 689 -50.33 -40.67 -22.57
CA PRO A 689 -49.47 -41.54 -21.70
C PRO A 689 -50.25 -42.87 -21.33
N PRO A 690 -50.53 -43.35 -20.07
CA PRO A 690 -49.81 -43.51 -18.77
C PRO A 690 -49.93 -44.91 -18.03
N ILE A 691 -49.30 -45.06 -16.83
CA ILE A 691 -49.73 -45.81 -15.59
C ILE A 691 -49.61 -47.37 -15.40
N GLN A 692 -49.06 -47.77 -14.20
CA GLN A 692 -49.16 -49.00 -13.33
C GLN A 692 -48.83 -50.43 -13.90
N ASP A 693 -48.21 -51.40 -13.17
CA ASP A 693 -48.63 -52.06 -11.90
C ASP A 693 -47.49 -52.88 -11.17
N ALA A 694 -47.79 -53.52 -10.01
CA ALA A 694 -46.91 -54.40 -9.17
C ALA A 694 -47.14 -55.94 -9.42
N PRO A 695 -46.73 -57.00 -8.62
CA PRO A 695 -46.58 -57.12 -7.13
C PRO A 695 -45.40 -58.03 -6.60
N GLU A 696 -45.55 -58.59 -5.38
CA GLU A 696 -44.55 -59.18 -4.44
C GLU A 696 -44.36 -60.73 -4.48
N ASP A 697 -43.32 -61.27 -3.78
CA ASP A 697 -43.43 -62.48 -2.92
C ASP A 697 -42.22 -62.68 -1.93
N THR A 698 -42.36 -63.51 -0.87
CA THR A 698 -41.39 -63.74 0.27
C THR A 698 -41.41 -65.21 0.79
N PRO A 699 -40.82 -65.65 1.96
CA PRO A 699 -39.70 -65.22 2.84
C PRO A 699 -38.62 -66.37 2.90
N PRO A 700 -38.18 -67.03 4.02
CA PRO A 700 -37.80 -66.69 5.42
C PRO A 700 -36.35 -67.15 5.83
N GLY A 701 -35.94 -67.10 7.12
CA GLY A 701 -34.69 -67.79 7.59
C GLY A 701 -33.98 -67.44 8.94
N ILE A 702 -34.68 -67.13 10.04
CA ILE A 702 -34.34 -67.20 11.50
C ILE A 702 -32.85 -67.42 11.97
N SER A 703 -32.31 -66.54 12.88
CA SER A 703 -31.59 -66.90 14.16
C SER A 703 -30.91 -65.70 14.93
N SER A 704 -31.63 -65.11 15.88
CA SER A 704 -31.30 -64.88 17.34
C SER A 704 -29.84 -64.62 17.85
N VAL A 705 -29.47 -63.45 18.47
CA VAL A 705 -29.53 -63.08 19.96
C VAL A 705 -28.14 -63.19 20.69
N PRO A 706 -27.74 -62.36 21.70
CA PRO A 706 -28.11 -60.97 22.12
C PRO A 706 -27.01 -60.04 22.79
N THR A 707 -27.39 -58.77 23.05
CA THR A 707 -27.11 -57.85 24.22
C THR A 707 -25.72 -57.57 24.87
N ALA A 708 -25.34 -56.27 24.79
CA ALA A 708 -25.11 -55.28 25.89
C ALA A 708 -24.09 -55.45 27.04
N SER A 709 -23.21 -54.45 27.26
CA SER A 709 -23.15 -53.58 28.47
C SER A 709 -21.94 -52.60 28.50
N ASP A 710 -22.14 -51.41 29.09
CA ASP A 710 -21.14 -50.47 29.65
C ASP A 710 -20.38 -51.09 30.86
N PRO A 711 -19.22 -50.60 31.40
CA PRO A 711 -18.99 -49.18 31.74
C PRO A 711 -17.51 -48.65 31.83
N MET A 712 -17.37 -47.45 32.40
CA MET A 712 -16.12 -46.84 32.93
C MET A 712 -15.40 -47.69 34.01
N SER A 713 -14.07 -47.55 34.15
CA SER A 713 -13.41 -46.87 35.30
C SER A 713 -11.89 -47.13 35.43
N ASP A 714 -11.24 -46.22 36.15
CA ASP A 714 -9.86 -46.18 36.67
C ASP A 714 -9.00 -47.47 36.73
N GLN A 715 -7.69 -47.35 36.45
CA GLN A 715 -6.70 -47.25 37.55
C GLN A 715 -5.25 -46.93 37.13
N THR A 716 -4.67 -46.05 37.94
CA THR A 716 -3.25 -45.84 38.28
C THR A 716 -2.25 -46.97 37.99
N PHE A 717 -1.02 -46.61 37.61
CA PHE A 717 0.17 -47.07 38.36
C PHE A 717 1.29 -46.03 38.34
N VAL A 718 2.09 -46.01 39.42
CA VAL A 718 3.10 -44.99 39.75
C VAL A 718 4.46 -45.64 39.89
N SER A 719 5.53 -44.86 39.62
CA SER A 719 6.87 -44.92 40.26
C SER A 719 8.05 -45.35 39.39
N LYS A 720 9.04 -44.43 39.27
CA LYS A 720 10.49 -44.62 39.58
C LYS A 720 11.31 -45.65 38.76
N GLU A 721 12.62 -45.51 38.54
CA GLU A 721 13.63 -44.59 39.10
C GLU A 721 14.87 -44.48 38.17
N THR A 722 15.65 -43.40 38.33
CA THR A 722 17.11 -43.25 38.03
C THR A 722 17.72 -43.65 36.67
N GLY A 723 18.49 -42.73 36.10
CA GLY A 723 19.53 -43.02 35.10
C GLY A 723 20.27 -41.73 34.69
N THR A 724 21.51 -41.56 35.15
CA THR A 724 22.39 -40.43 34.83
C THR A 724 23.12 -40.63 33.50
N ASP A 725 23.15 -39.59 32.66
CA ASP A 725 24.37 -38.86 32.25
C ASP A 725 23.97 -37.54 31.53
#